data_AF-A0A381L7K8-F1
#
_entry.id   AF-A0A381L7K8-F1
#
_cell.length_a   1.000
_cell.length_b   1.000
_cell.length_c   1.000
_cell.angle_alpha   90.00
_cell.angle_beta   90.00
_cell.angle_gamma   90.00
#
_symmetry.space_group_name_H-M   'P 1'
#
loop_
_entity.id
_entity.type
_entity.pdbx_description
1 polymer ?
#
loop_
_entity_poly.entity_id
_entity_poly.type
_entity_poly.pdbx_seq_one_letter_code
_entity_poly.pdbx_strand_id
1 'polypeptide(L)'
;QRSQNQDGFMKLTRQQDNSRHAVFQVPEQESIIIQARPDKNSSSKEASSNELSEDLQIQQHSFELKFEVDKLRGSLFRSDSEGNKQDQILVELLASNFAINLVVRPYDIRINTSLQSLMIDDYVENPPPEFKSIISSENTEPNDRDLVSLSIVIVKKESPDFLTKWEGVNTNIKVAISTINFVVTRATLLTLLDFILVTFADDSTSSIPPSGQVKEIEGGSTLVNTPNSMTSAGSIRIKIDLKSIRLILNNDGARLATLSLDSADVGIFIMDNTLQIRTKLADFTLLDDINQGAYKDFDQRKLITIQGDNLADFRYETFDPSIVDEYPGYDSSVYLRTGSIKVNFLREPFHEIIKFLVKFGKMQAIFNAARQAAANQASQIQQNASRMKFDINIKTPIVVFPRIFVADSSKRDVVTAYLGEIYAKNEFVPVDDNKDSIISMEMSAGIRNIRLTSDFYYSGGQAEELEIIDKVDLGFKLIYIEHTDATSRPELQIDGSMTDLNICITQTQLKFLLELANSIPSAFIVDGEIIEKDTINYIDQNSISKKKLNEPPEIIDDLGVDLGPELSFSINKWTKLDLNFRVHTIGLELVSANVDEPVEDREAASLSKFSLDKTNLRLQMMTDGSLQSELLIHSFTIQDSRAKTSNKFRKIMTSSNNDVQQFMASVTISGGQDRNVIIIIAVDNPRVIFALDYIFAILTFVNEGFEYDSTLMEDDASLIESADVSDDEYTQINKNNELEHIIDISKVKSTSSSSRKTPKEDTCSNIFFRVNVVDAQVILIANPLNLSSEAIVLGTKQILMSKQNVFTLQISQMGMFLCRMDSFESTRLRILDDFSLQVSLDNLQSNSTKIKIDIEPLVLRLSLRDILLALQIIKKASELSDEGYGKKKNPDSDLNSKKISSIDGESLNTRPTGKVAISSRKTPTGAANKTNLNNKNSATRMSPNNEELSATLEGMRLVLIGDLHELPIMDLSVKGFTVTVNDWSSNLRANANLDMFINVNNFSKSAWEPLLEPWQLKFYISRQINPNFMSIDLTSSKNLELTITSATISLAMKSVQFLTRKDDVLSKARRIDAPYTIKNYTGFDIIVWADLHGDEKSNKMSVKLKDGEDSPWQFEDWEKARENLSSEAENRAIGIRLDGSGFDAINKIPVNREGEYLHSLRPRKDQILHRLLVEITLGMDNIKYITFRSPLLIENKTLIPVEMGVFDEQNRHLLKIEKIPPGESRPAPVGAAFS
;
A
#
# COMPACT_ATOMS: atom_id res chain seq x y z
N GLN A 1 49.61 50.70 52.62
CA GLN A 1 50.21 51.74 53.49
C GLN A 1 49.47 53.07 53.26
N ARG A 2 49.62 54.03 54.19
CA ARG A 2 49.29 55.49 54.10
C ARG A 2 49.52 56.09 52.68
N SER A 3 48.95 57.21 52.20
CA SER A 3 47.97 58.24 52.68
C SER A 3 47.93 59.35 51.58
N GLN A 4 46.95 60.25 51.38
CA GLN A 4 45.64 60.57 51.99
C GLN A 4 44.94 61.69 51.15
N ASN A 5 43.63 61.93 51.40
CA ASN A 5 42.92 63.24 51.27
C ASN A 5 42.74 63.87 49.86
N GLN A 6 41.71 64.69 49.58
CA GLN A 6 40.38 64.94 50.19
C GLN A 6 39.50 65.74 49.19
N ASP A 7 38.18 65.58 49.29
CA ASP A 7 37.07 66.55 49.14
C ASP A 7 37.00 67.59 47.99
N GLY A 8 35.79 67.77 47.44
CA GLY A 8 35.52 68.87 46.49
C GLY A 8 34.11 68.96 45.86
N PHE A 9 33.03 68.62 46.58
CA PHE A 9 31.65 68.78 46.07
C PHE A 9 31.29 70.24 45.76
N MET A 10 30.61 70.50 44.63
CA MET A 10 29.31 71.21 44.61
C MET A 10 28.56 71.12 43.26
N LYS A 11 27.26 70.80 43.34
CA LYS A 11 26.25 71.05 42.28
C LYS A 11 25.93 72.55 42.23
N LEU A 12 25.38 73.06 41.11
CA LEU A 12 24.03 73.67 41.09
C LEU A 12 23.54 74.21 39.71
N THR A 13 22.36 73.71 39.30
CA THR A 13 21.25 74.36 38.53
C THR A 13 21.39 74.89 37.09
N ARG A 14 20.36 74.53 36.27
CA ARG A 14 19.43 75.37 35.45
C ARG A 14 19.93 76.77 34.96
N GLN A 15 19.63 77.25 33.75
CA GLN A 15 18.40 77.06 32.95
C GLN A 15 18.54 77.57 31.48
N GLN A 16 17.70 77.03 30.59
CA GLN A 16 17.11 77.63 29.36
C GLN A 16 17.94 78.12 28.15
N ASP A 17 17.52 77.60 26.99
CA ASP A 17 17.23 78.23 25.70
C ASP A 17 18.17 79.32 25.12
N ASN A 18 18.77 79.00 23.97
CA ASN A 18 18.30 79.59 22.71
C ASN A 18 18.80 78.83 21.48
N SER A 19 17.92 78.59 20.51
CA SER A 19 18.25 78.13 19.17
C SER A 19 18.81 79.27 18.32
N ARG A 20 19.87 79.01 17.54
CA ARG A 20 20.26 79.84 16.40
C ARG A 20 20.73 78.98 15.25
N HIS A 21 20.04 79.10 14.11
CA HIS A 21 20.48 78.54 12.83
C HIS A 21 21.79 79.19 12.39
N ALA A 22 22.74 78.39 11.91
CA ALA A 22 23.92 78.87 11.20
C ALA A 22 23.65 78.84 9.70
N VAL A 23 23.56 80.02 9.07
CA VAL A 23 23.50 80.16 7.61
C VAL A 23 24.93 80.25 7.09
N PHE A 24 25.33 79.34 6.20
CA PHE A 24 26.60 79.42 5.49
C PHE A 24 26.49 80.34 4.28
N GLN A 25 27.35 81.36 4.19
CA GLN A 25 27.48 82.22 3.03
C GLN A 25 28.54 81.67 2.06
N VAL A 26 28.28 81.84 0.76
CA VAL A 26 29.21 81.51 -0.33
C VAL A 26 30.15 82.70 -0.57
N PRO A 27 31.48 82.51 -0.66
CA PRO A 27 32.41 83.54 -1.12
C PRO A 27 32.51 83.59 -2.66
N GLU A 28 32.79 84.77 -3.21
CA GLU A 28 32.95 85.01 -4.65
C GLU A 28 34.26 84.43 -5.24
N GLN A 29 34.31 84.37 -6.57
CA GLN A 29 35.37 83.75 -7.36
C GLN A 29 36.64 84.62 -7.43
N GLU A 30 37.82 84.02 -7.23
CA GLU A 30 39.08 84.53 -7.78
C GLU A 30 39.52 83.69 -8.99
N SER A 31 39.90 84.37 -10.08
CA SER A 31 40.34 83.76 -11.34
C SER A 31 41.81 83.34 -11.28
N ILE A 32 42.13 82.09 -11.61
CA ILE A 32 43.51 81.60 -11.75
C ILE A 32 43.80 81.19 -13.21
N ILE A 33 44.90 81.72 -13.75
CA ILE A 33 45.36 81.54 -15.13
C ILE A 33 46.13 80.23 -15.26
N ILE A 34 45.78 79.37 -16.23
CA ILE A 34 46.54 78.16 -16.56
C ILE A 34 47.42 78.41 -17.78
N GLN A 35 48.73 78.19 -17.64
CA GLN A 35 49.69 78.24 -18.75
C GLN A 35 49.66 76.95 -19.57
N ALA A 36 49.44 77.06 -20.88
CA ALA A 36 49.54 75.93 -21.80
C ALA A 36 50.98 75.72 -22.29
N ARG A 37 51.46 74.47 -22.29
CA ARG A 37 52.61 74.03 -23.10
C ARG A 37 52.09 73.41 -24.40
N PRO A 38 52.67 73.71 -25.58
CA PRO A 38 52.25 73.11 -26.83
C PRO A 38 53.08 71.87 -27.17
N ASP A 39 52.43 70.74 -27.43
CA ASP A 39 53.00 69.65 -28.21
C ASP A 39 52.23 69.47 -29.52
N LYS A 40 52.95 69.07 -30.57
CA LYS A 40 52.52 69.22 -31.98
C LYS A 40 52.05 67.91 -32.60
N ASN A 41 51.15 68.07 -33.57
CA ASN A 41 50.88 67.19 -34.71
C ASN A 41 50.16 65.84 -34.44
N SER A 42 48.86 65.82 -34.72
CA SER A 42 48.33 64.93 -35.76
C SER A 42 47.15 65.59 -36.47
N SER A 43 47.00 65.34 -37.78
CA SER A 43 46.03 66.04 -38.64
C SER A 43 44.72 65.26 -38.78
N SER A 44 43.62 65.78 -38.24
CA SER A 44 42.26 65.33 -38.53
C SER A 44 41.61 66.22 -39.60
N LYS A 45 40.70 65.63 -40.39
CA LYS A 45 39.90 66.36 -41.38
C LYS A 45 38.81 67.16 -40.68
N GLU A 46 38.46 68.30 -41.25
CA GLU A 46 37.41 69.19 -40.76
C GLU A 46 36.04 68.48 -40.74
N ALA A 47 35.45 68.41 -39.54
CA ALA A 47 34.03 68.18 -39.31
C ALA A 47 33.45 69.40 -38.58
N SER A 48 32.13 69.60 -38.67
CA SER A 48 31.36 70.76 -38.20
C SER A 48 31.76 71.25 -36.80
N SER A 49 32.38 72.43 -36.72
CA SER A 49 32.82 73.03 -35.44
C SER A 49 31.67 73.48 -34.52
N ASN A 50 30.44 73.54 -35.02
CA ASN A 50 29.29 74.01 -34.23
C ASN A 50 28.66 72.91 -33.37
N GLU A 51 28.56 71.66 -33.85
CA GLU A 51 27.99 70.55 -33.08
C GLU A 51 28.90 70.17 -31.89
N LEU A 52 30.21 70.16 -32.13
CA LEU A 52 31.23 69.97 -31.08
C LEU A 52 31.13 71.02 -29.95
N SER A 53 30.63 72.22 -30.23
CA SER A 53 30.51 73.29 -29.23
C SER A 53 29.35 73.06 -28.26
N GLU A 54 28.23 72.51 -28.72
CA GLU A 54 27.08 72.19 -27.87
C GLU A 54 27.35 70.90 -27.06
N ASP A 55 27.93 69.86 -27.67
CA ASP A 55 28.35 68.65 -26.97
C ASP A 55 29.33 68.92 -25.83
N LEU A 56 30.28 69.84 -26.02
CA LEU A 56 31.22 70.25 -24.98
C LEU A 56 30.56 71.03 -23.83
N GLN A 57 29.51 71.82 -24.10
CA GLN A 57 28.72 72.49 -23.06
C GLN A 57 27.86 71.49 -22.26
N ILE A 58 27.24 70.52 -22.94
CA ILE A 58 26.45 69.44 -22.30
C ILE A 58 27.35 68.57 -21.39
N GLN A 59 28.62 68.41 -21.74
CA GLN A 59 29.59 67.62 -20.97
C GLN A 59 30.35 68.40 -19.88
N GLN A 60 30.12 69.70 -19.72
CA GLN A 60 30.80 70.52 -18.69
C GLN A 60 30.43 70.06 -17.27
N HIS A 61 31.43 69.83 -16.41
CA HIS A 61 31.19 69.47 -15.00
C HIS A 61 30.91 70.75 -14.21
N SER A 62 29.78 70.80 -13.51
CA SER A 62 29.45 71.89 -12.60
C SER A 62 29.98 71.66 -11.19
N PHE A 63 30.21 70.40 -10.81
CA PHE A 63 30.83 70.00 -9.54
C PHE A 63 31.43 68.60 -9.68
N GLU A 64 32.65 68.39 -9.16
CA GLU A 64 33.30 67.07 -9.05
C GLU A 64 33.83 66.92 -7.61
N LEU A 65 33.49 65.80 -6.96
CA LEU A 65 34.00 65.42 -5.64
C LEU A 65 34.60 64.02 -5.72
N LYS A 66 35.90 63.93 -5.50
CA LYS A 66 36.64 62.67 -5.30
C LYS A 66 36.97 62.51 -3.83
N PHE A 67 36.53 61.40 -3.24
CA PHE A 67 36.76 61.04 -1.86
C PHE A 67 37.35 59.63 -1.83
N GLU A 68 38.58 59.49 -1.37
CA GLU A 68 39.35 58.23 -1.38
C GLU A 68 39.86 57.93 0.03
N VAL A 69 39.74 56.68 0.47
CA VAL A 69 40.10 56.21 1.82
C VAL A 69 40.79 54.85 1.73
N ASP A 70 42.10 54.84 1.99
CA ASP A 70 42.94 53.63 1.93
C ASP A 70 42.46 52.52 2.89
N LYS A 71 42.08 52.88 4.11
CA LYS A 71 41.62 51.94 5.13
C LYS A 71 40.57 52.54 6.06
N LEU A 72 39.39 51.95 6.04
CA LEU A 72 38.28 52.24 6.94
C LEU A 72 38.14 51.10 7.96
N ARG A 73 38.21 51.44 9.25
CA ARG A 73 38.02 50.50 10.36
C ARG A 73 36.82 50.95 11.19
N GLY A 74 35.83 50.09 11.35
CA GLY A 74 34.68 50.30 12.23
C GLY A 74 34.56 49.14 13.21
N SER A 75 34.31 49.42 14.48
CA SER A 75 34.05 48.39 15.49
C SER A 75 32.67 48.59 16.10
N LEU A 76 31.90 47.51 16.15
CA LEU A 76 30.55 47.49 16.68
C LEU A 76 30.59 46.99 18.13
N PHE A 77 30.12 47.82 19.05
CA PHE A 77 30.03 47.48 20.48
C PHE A 77 28.56 47.39 20.91
N ARG A 78 28.24 46.37 21.72
CA ARG A 78 26.97 46.24 22.43
C ARG A 78 27.15 46.74 23.86
N SER A 79 26.45 47.82 24.20
CA SER A 79 26.34 48.31 25.58
C SER A 79 25.38 47.43 26.39
N ASP A 80 25.72 47.17 27.65
CA ASP A 80 24.84 46.50 28.61
C ASP A 80 23.69 47.43 29.03
N SER A 81 22.44 46.96 28.91
CA SER A 81 21.24 47.74 29.26
C SER A 81 21.14 48.11 30.74
N GLU A 82 21.83 47.38 31.63
CA GLU A 82 21.91 47.72 33.05
C GLU A 82 23.18 48.51 33.42
N GLY A 83 24.12 48.71 32.48
CA GLY A 83 25.38 49.44 32.71
C GLY A 83 26.34 48.78 33.69
N ASN A 84 26.19 47.48 33.97
CA ASN A 84 26.99 46.74 34.96
C ASN A 84 28.25 46.09 34.34
N LYS A 85 28.24 45.81 33.03
CA LYS A 85 29.39 45.29 32.27
C LYS A 85 29.98 46.35 31.34
N GLN A 86 31.25 46.17 30.96
CA GLN A 86 31.88 46.97 29.89
C GLN A 86 31.30 46.60 28.52
N ASP A 87 31.27 47.57 27.61
CA ASP A 87 30.74 47.39 26.26
C ASP A 87 31.45 46.24 25.52
N GLN A 88 30.68 45.25 25.08
CA GLN A 88 31.21 44.06 24.41
C GLN A 88 31.38 44.35 22.91
N ILE A 89 32.59 44.19 22.38
CA ILE A 89 32.79 44.19 20.92
C ILE A 89 32.09 42.97 20.32
N LEU A 90 31.20 43.19 19.36
CA LEU A 90 30.53 42.13 18.61
C LEU A 90 31.31 41.79 17.34
N VAL A 91 31.65 42.82 16.58
CA VAL A 91 32.17 42.69 15.20
C VAL A 91 33.16 43.82 14.90
N GLU A 92 34.20 43.51 14.13
CA GLU A 92 35.11 44.49 13.55
C GLU A 92 35.04 44.47 12.02
N LEU A 93 34.72 45.61 11.41
CA LEU A 93 34.71 45.83 9.97
C LEU A 93 36.03 46.49 9.52
N LEU A 94 36.65 45.89 8.51
CA LEU A 94 37.84 46.36 7.84
C LEU A 94 37.58 46.45 6.33
N ALA A 95 37.40 47.67 5.83
CA ALA A 95 37.28 47.98 4.42
C ALA A 95 38.57 48.66 3.91
N SER A 96 39.06 48.26 2.74
CA SER A 96 40.28 48.83 2.15
C SER A 96 40.01 49.40 0.76
N ASN A 97 40.69 50.50 0.44
CA ASN A 97 40.59 51.26 -0.81
C ASN A 97 39.13 51.51 -1.21
N PHE A 98 38.47 52.36 -0.43
CA PHE A 98 37.12 52.84 -0.69
C PHE A 98 37.19 54.21 -1.39
N ALA A 99 36.53 54.35 -2.54
CA ALA A 99 36.48 55.59 -3.29
C ALA A 99 35.05 55.96 -3.70
N ILE A 100 34.73 57.26 -3.65
CA ILE A 100 33.51 57.85 -4.24
C ILE A 100 33.93 58.97 -5.18
N ASN A 101 33.47 58.92 -6.42
CA ASN A 101 33.54 60.02 -7.37
C ASN A 101 32.12 60.47 -7.76
N LEU A 102 31.73 61.65 -7.28
CA LEU A 102 30.47 62.32 -7.61
C LEU A 102 30.75 63.42 -8.65
N VAL A 103 30.16 63.29 -9.84
CA VAL A 103 30.23 64.26 -10.93
C VAL A 103 28.82 64.79 -11.23
N VAL A 104 28.64 66.10 -11.10
CA VAL A 104 27.39 66.79 -11.46
C VAL A 104 27.60 67.56 -12.77
N ARG A 105 26.66 67.44 -13.69
CA ARG A 105 26.59 68.16 -14.97
C ARG A 105 25.21 68.83 -15.11
N PRO A 106 24.98 69.68 -16.13
CA PRO A 106 23.68 70.36 -16.29
C PRO A 106 22.48 69.40 -16.35
N TYR A 107 22.64 68.26 -17.04
CA TYR A 107 21.55 67.33 -17.36
C TYR A 107 21.65 65.95 -16.67
N ASP A 108 22.82 65.55 -16.17
CA ASP A 108 23.02 64.29 -15.45
C ASP A 108 23.89 64.41 -14.19
N ILE A 109 23.63 63.56 -13.20
CA ILE A 109 24.44 63.34 -11.99
C ILE A 109 24.99 61.92 -12.07
N ARG A 110 26.30 61.76 -11.86
CA ARG A 110 26.97 60.45 -11.82
C ARG A 110 27.64 60.24 -10.47
N ILE A 111 27.40 59.09 -9.86
CA ILE A 111 28.06 58.66 -8.62
C ILE A 111 28.70 57.32 -8.92
N ASN A 112 30.03 57.27 -8.91
CA ASN A 112 30.79 56.04 -9.01
C ASN A 112 31.44 55.75 -7.66
N THR A 113 31.09 54.64 -7.03
CA THR A 113 31.67 54.16 -5.78
C THR A 113 32.40 52.85 -6.02
N SER A 114 33.64 52.72 -5.56
CA SER A 114 34.39 51.46 -5.56
C SER A 114 34.88 51.09 -4.15
N LEU A 115 35.01 49.79 -3.91
CA LEU A 115 35.56 49.20 -2.69
C LEU A 115 36.40 47.99 -3.08
N GLN A 116 37.69 47.96 -2.74
CA GLN A 116 38.56 46.86 -3.17
C GLN A 116 38.41 45.59 -2.34
N SER A 117 38.33 45.70 -1.00
CA SER A 117 38.21 44.53 -0.12
C SER A 117 37.37 44.83 1.12
N LEU A 118 36.63 43.82 1.59
CA LEU A 118 35.86 43.88 2.83
C LEU A 118 36.13 42.62 3.66
N MET A 119 36.50 42.83 4.91
CA MET A 119 36.67 41.81 5.94
C MET A 119 35.79 42.21 7.15
N ILE A 120 35.03 41.26 7.68
CA ILE A 120 34.20 41.44 8.87
C ILE A 120 34.53 40.32 9.84
N ASP A 121 35.18 40.65 10.96
CA ASP A 121 35.63 39.68 11.94
C ASP A 121 34.63 39.52 13.10
N ASP A 122 34.39 38.26 13.47
CA ASP A 122 33.59 37.81 14.60
C ASP A 122 34.36 37.91 15.92
N TYR A 123 33.77 38.60 16.90
CA TYR A 123 34.23 38.66 18.28
C TYR A 123 33.16 38.20 19.28
N VAL A 124 32.01 37.71 18.80
CA VAL A 124 30.92 37.15 19.62
C VAL A 124 31.34 35.79 20.18
N GLU A 125 31.82 34.89 19.32
CA GLU A 125 32.21 33.52 19.69
C GLU A 125 33.74 33.34 19.78
N ASN A 126 34.53 34.27 19.21
CA ASN A 126 35.98 34.15 19.00
C ASN A 126 36.40 32.78 18.42
N PRO A 127 35.85 32.38 17.25
CA PRO A 127 36.15 31.09 16.65
C PRO A 127 37.63 31.02 16.16
N PRO A 128 38.16 29.81 15.87
CA PRO A 128 39.51 29.66 15.33
C PRO A 128 39.70 30.44 14.01
N PRO A 129 40.95 30.77 13.62
CA PRO A 129 41.22 31.76 12.57
C PRO A 129 40.61 31.47 11.20
N GLU A 130 40.28 30.21 10.90
CA GLU A 130 39.57 29.81 9.67
C GLU A 130 38.12 30.33 9.59
N PHE A 131 37.43 30.47 10.73
CA PHE A 131 36.04 30.94 10.81
C PHE A 131 35.90 32.35 11.41
N LYS A 132 37.01 33.03 11.68
CA LYS A 132 37.00 34.36 12.32
C LYS A 132 36.36 35.44 11.46
N SER A 133 36.49 35.38 10.13
CA SER A 133 35.89 36.39 9.25
C SER A 133 34.51 35.94 8.75
N ILE A 134 33.45 36.56 9.29
CA ILE A 134 32.03 36.38 8.91
C ILE A 134 31.85 36.68 7.42
N ILE A 135 32.47 37.77 6.95
CA ILE A 135 32.52 38.14 5.54
C ILE A 135 33.98 38.31 5.16
N SER A 136 34.41 37.66 4.07
CA SER A 136 35.72 37.90 3.48
C SER A 136 35.64 37.98 1.95
N SER A 137 36.45 38.86 1.37
CA SER A 137 36.58 39.06 -0.07
C SER A 137 37.84 38.45 -0.67
N GLU A 138 38.55 37.60 0.09
CA GLU A 138 39.84 37.06 -0.33
C GLU A 138 39.66 36.04 -1.47
N ASN A 139 40.36 36.30 -2.57
CA ASN A 139 40.35 35.51 -3.79
C ASN A 139 41.80 35.16 -4.12
N THR A 140 42.11 33.88 -4.38
CA THR A 140 43.48 33.34 -4.50
C THR A 140 44.23 33.76 -5.78
N GLU A 141 43.70 34.71 -6.54
CA GLU A 141 44.22 35.20 -7.83
C GLU A 141 44.58 36.68 -7.70
N PRO A 142 45.85 37.09 -7.92
CA PRO A 142 46.29 38.48 -7.78
C PRO A 142 45.84 39.33 -8.98
N ASN A 143 44.61 39.86 -8.90
CA ASN A 143 44.08 40.82 -9.85
C ASN A 143 43.46 42.01 -9.11
N ASP A 144 43.92 43.23 -9.45
CA ASP A 144 43.30 44.50 -9.02
C ASP A 144 41.90 44.63 -9.61
N ARG A 145 40.90 44.07 -8.93
CA ARG A 145 39.47 44.27 -9.22
C ARG A 145 38.73 44.61 -7.95
N ASP A 146 37.88 45.62 -8.03
CA ASP A 146 37.05 46.05 -6.92
C ASP A 146 36.09 44.92 -6.49
N LEU A 147 35.91 44.76 -5.18
CA LEU A 147 34.90 43.89 -4.59
C LEU A 147 33.49 44.37 -4.95
N VAL A 148 33.24 45.68 -4.85
CA VAL A 148 31.98 46.31 -5.24
C VAL A 148 32.28 47.53 -6.09
N SER A 149 31.61 47.64 -7.23
CA SER A 149 31.57 48.84 -8.07
C SER A 149 30.11 49.24 -8.30
N LEU A 150 29.74 50.42 -7.82
CA LEU A 150 28.40 50.99 -7.92
C LEU A 150 28.46 52.24 -8.80
N SER A 151 27.71 52.26 -9.90
CA SER A 151 27.58 53.42 -10.79
C SER A 151 26.11 53.82 -10.86
N ILE A 152 25.78 54.99 -10.29
CA ILE A 152 24.45 55.60 -10.34
C ILE A 152 24.50 56.77 -11.32
N VAL A 153 23.61 56.79 -12.30
CA VAL A 153 23.42 57.90 -13.25
C VAL A 153 21.97 58.36 -13.17
N ILE A 154 21.75 59.57 -12.69
CA ILE A 154 20.43 60.22 -12.61
C ILE A 154 20.37 61.26 -13.73
N VAL A 155 19.43 61.11 -14.66
CA VAL A 155 19.23 61.96 -15.83
C VAL A 155 17.94 62.77 -15.67
N LYS A 156 18.02 64.07 -15.97
CA LYS A 156 16.87 64.98 -15.96
C LYS A 156 16.02 64.79 -17.22
N LYS A 157 14.68 64.87 -17.09
CA LYS A 157 13.74 64.67 -18.21
C LYS A 157 13.88 65.74 -19.30
N GLU A 158 14.47 66.89 -18.96
CA GLU A 158 14.74 68.04 -19.83
C GLU A 158 16.02 67.86 -20.69
N SER A 159 16.69 66.70 -20.62
CA SER A 159 17.88 66.40 -21.41
C SER A 159 17.54 66.06 -22.88
N PRO A 160 18.24 66.61 -23.88
CA PRO A 160 18.04 66.22 -25.29
C PRO A 160 18.39 64.74 -25.55
N ASP A 161 19.28 64.16 -24.73
CA ASP A 161 19.70 62.76 -24.78
C ASP A 161 18.68 61.78 -24.13
N PHE A 162 17.62 62.29 -23.48
CA PHE A 162 16.76 61.48 -22.60
C PHE A 162 16.06 60.32 -23.32
N LEU A 163 15.48 60.57 -24.49
CA LEU A 163 14.80 59.54 -25.29
C LEU A 163 15.76 58.76 -26.21
N THR A 164 16.79 59.41 -26.75
CA THR A 164 17.68 58.85 -27.78
C THR A 164 18.79 57.95 -27.23
N LYS A 165 19.30 58.25 -26.04
CA LYS A 165 20.46 57.59 -25.43
C LYS A 165 20.15 56.90 -24.12
N TRP A 166 19.18 57.43 -23.37
CA TRP A 166 18.75 56.89 -22.08
C TRP A 166 17.41 56.17 -22.14
N GLU A 167 16.81 56.00 -23.33
CA GLU A 167 15.57 55.23 -23.56
C GLU A 167 14.39 55.66 -22.68
N GLY A 168 14.36 56.94 -22.27
CA GLY A 168 13.35 57.46 -21.35
C GLY A 168 13.54 57.03 -19.89
N VAL A 169 14.75 56.61 -19.47
CA VAL A 169 15.07 56.18 -18.11
C VAL A 169 15.64 57.33 -17.25
N ASN A 170 14.95 57.66 -16.16
CA ASN A 170 15.39 58.69 -15.20
C ASN A 170 16.63 58.27 -14.40
N THR A 171 16.64 57.07 -13.84
CA THR A 171 17.70 56.63 -12.91
C THR A 171 18.25 55.27 -13.34
N ASN A 172 19.52 55.24 -13.70
CA ASN A 172 20.25 54.01 -14.03
C ASN A 172 21.21 53.67 -12.88
N ILE A 173 21.07 52.48 -12.29
CA ILE A 173 21.94 51.96 -11.22
C ILE A 173 22.61 50.70 -11.75
N LYS A 174 23.93 50.68 -11.84
CA LYS A 174 24.71 49.47 -12.15
C LYS A 174 25.54 49.10 -10.92
N VAL A 175 25.37 47.88 -10.44
CA VAL A 175 26.15 47.29 -9.35
C VAL A 175 26.92 46.10 -9.92
N ALA A 176 28.22 46.05 -9.70
CA ALA A 176 29.05 44.87 -9.95
C ALA A 176 29.65 44.41 -8.61
N ILE A 177 29.49 43.13 -8.30
CA ILE A 177 29.96 42.50 -7.06
C ILE A 177 30.86 41.32 -7.45
N SER A 178 32.08 41.31 -6.93
CA SER A 178 33.05 40.23 -7.15
C SER A 178 32.75 39.00 -6.27
N THR A 179 33.76 38.28 -5.80
CA THR A 179 33.56 37.08 -4.96
C THR A 179 33.39 37.47 -3.50
N ILE A 180 32.29 37.04 -2.86
CA ILE A 180 32.07 37.19 -1.41
C ILE A 180 31.97 35.81 -0.75
N ASN A 181 32.75 35.59 0.32
CA ASN A 181 32.58 34.46 1.21
C ASN A 181 31.78 34.90 2.45
N PHE A 182 30.82 34.08 2.89
CA PHE A 182 30.02 34.30 4.08
C PHE A 182 30.06 33.07 4.98
N VAL A 183 30.45 33.22 6.25
CA VAL A 183 30.45 32.15 7.25
C VAL A 183 29.20 32.29 8.12
N VAL A 184 28.29 31.32 8.02
CA VAL A 184 27.06 31.26 8.82
C VAL A 184 27.35 30.55 10.14
N THR A 185 27.68 31.31 11.17
CA THR A 185 27.71 30.81 12.56
C THR A 185 26.41 31.17 13.27
N ARG A 186 25.74 30.16 13.84
CA ARG A 186 24.41 30.25 14.47
C ARG A 186 24.33 31.32 15.58
N ALA A 187 25.28 31.33 16.51
CA ALA A 187 25.28 32.24 17.66
C ALA A 187 25.50 33.71 17.23
N THR A 188 26.49 33.92 16.37
CA THR A 188 26.88 35.23 15.84
C THR A 188 25.75 35.90 15.08
N LEU A 189 25.11 35.18 14.14
CA LEU A 189 24.04 35.76 13.31
C LEU A 189 22.79 36.10 14.14
N LEU A 190 22.43 35.27 15.12
CA LEU A 190 21.33 35.56 16.04
C LEU A 190 21.62 36.77 16.94
N THR A 191 22.84 36.89 17.45
CA THR A 191 23.25 38.00 18.33
C THR A 191 23.31 39.34 17.57
N LEU A 192 23.74 39.31 16.31
CA LEU A 192 23.71 40.49 15.43
C LEU A 192 22.28 40.88 15.03
N LEU A 193 21.41 39.90 14.78
CA LEU A 193 20.00 40.14 14.47
C LEU A 193 19.27 40.73 15.69
N ASP A 194 19.50 40.19 16.89
CA ASP A 194 19.02 40.75 18.17
C ASP A 194 19.53 42.18 18.38
N PHE A 195 20.83 42.45 18.18
CA PHE A 195 21.38 43.80 18.25
C PHE A 195 20.71 44.77 17.28
N ILE A 196 20.50 44.38 16.01
CA ILE A 196 19.83 45.22 15.01
C ILE A 196 18.38 45.50 15.41
N LEU A 197 17.67 44.49 15.92
CA LEU A 197 16.29 44.64 16.39
C LEU A 197 16.20 45.59 17.59
N VAL A 198 16.94 45.33 18.66
CA VAL A 198 16.93 46.15 19.89
C VAL A 198 17.38 47.60 19.60
N THR A 199 18.34 47.81 18.70
CA THR A 199 18.91 49.15 18.45
C THR A 199 18.09 49.98 17.46
N PHE A 200 17.44 49.34 16.46
CA PHE A 200 16.81 50.06 15.33
C PHE A 200 15.31 49.78 15.13
N ALA A 201 14.68 48.90 15.92
CA ALA A 201 13.26 48.56 15.76
C ALA A 201 12.35 48.92 16.94
N ASP A 202 12.89 49.35 18.09
CA ASP A 202 12.11 49.76 19.27
C ASP A 202 11.74 51.26 19.23
N ASP A 203 10.68 51.58 18.50
CA ASP A 203 10.11 52.95 18.40
C ASP A 203 9.30 53.33 19.67
N SER A 204 9.93 53.23 20.85
CA SER A 204 9.30 53.44 22.16
C SER A 204 9.80 54.69 22.92
N THR A 205 10.00 55.82 22.23
CA THR A 205 10.37 57.10 22.87
C THR A 205 9.52 58.32 22.49
N SER A 206 8.23 58.32 22.88
CA SER A 206 7.50 59.58 23.08
C SER A 206 6.40 59.50 24.14
N SER A 207 6.79 59.45 25.41
CA SER A 207 5.87 59.60 26.55
C SER A 207 5.58 61.08 26.85
N ILE A 208 4.48 61.61 26.29
CA ILE A 208 3.87 62.86 26.76
C ILE A 208 2.49 62.49 27.35
N PRO A 209 2.19 62.82 28.62
CA PRO A 209 0.96 62.37 29.28
C PRO A 209 -0.29 63.09 28.74
N PRO A 210 -1.45 62.42 28.69
CA PRO A 210 -2.68 63.01 28.18
C PRO A 210 -3.33 63.92 29.23
N SER A 211 -3.50 65.21 28.91
CA SER A 211 -4.39 66.11 29.64
C SER A 211 -5.05 67.12 28.70
N GLY A 212 -6.33 66.91 28.42
CA GLY A 212 -7.13 67.81 27.58
C GLY A 212 -8.42 67.14 27.13
N GLN A 213 -9.56 67.61 27.63
CA GLN A 213 -10.87 67.03 27.33
C GLN A 213 -11.34 67.36 25.91
N VAL A 214 -12.15 66.47 25.36
CA VAL A 214 -12.96 66.70 24.15
C VAL A 214 -13.81 67.95 24.31
N LYS A 215 -13.79 68.82 23.30
CA LYS A 215 -14.95 69.62 22.89
C LYS A 215 -15.12 69.51 21.39
N GLU A 216 -16.28 69.03 20.99
CA GLU A 216 -16.78 69.15 19.62
C GLU A 216 -16.96 70.63 19.26
N ILE A 217 -16.78 70.95 17.97
CA ILE A 217 -17.59 71.90 17.21
C ILE A 217 -17.51 71.47 15.74
N GLU A 218 -18.65 71.51 15.06
CA GLU A 218 -18.82 71.15 13.66
C GLU A 218 -18.26 72.21 12.69
N GLY A 219 -17.92 71.77 11.48
CA GLY A 219 -18.01 72.58 10.27
C GLY A 219 -16.82 73.51 9.96
N GLY A 220 -16.23 73.33 8.78
CA GLY A 220 -15.28 74.29 8.21
C GLY A 220 -14.20 73.65 7.35
N SER A 221 -14.30 73.83 6.04
CA SER A 221 -13.29 73.42 5.08
C SER A 221 -11.99 74.23 5.20
N THR A 222 -10.87 73.58 5.47
CA THR A 222 -9.56 73.96 4.90
C THR A 222 -8.70 72.71 4.72
N LEU A 223 -8.45 72.35 3.46
CA LEU A 223 -7.36 71.44 3.08
C LEU A 223 -6.03 72.11 3.43
N VAL A 224 -5.37 71.65 4.50
CA VAL A 224 -3.95 71.97 4.74
C VAL A 224 -3.14 70.87 4.06
N ASN A 225 -2.65 71.17 2.86
CA ASN A 225 -1.71 70.31 2.15
C ASN A 225 -0.44 70.12 3.01
N THR A 226 -0.27 68.92 3.59
CA THR A 226 1.08 68.37 3.71
C THR A 226 1.62 68.15 2.30
N PRO A 227 2.84 68.60 1.98
CA PRO A 227 3.41 68.38 0.65
C PRO A 227 3.79 66.90 0.53
N ASN A 228 2.88 66.09 -0.03
CA ASN A 228 3.25 64.84 -0.68
C ASN A 228 4.13 65.19 -1.88
N SER A 229 5.43 65.36 -1.64
CA SER A 229 6.45 65.34 -2.69
C SER A 229 6.67 63.89 -3.13
N MET A 230 5.63 63.28 -3.70
CA MET A 230 5.82 62.31 -4.77
C MET A 230 6.40 63.09 -5.94
N THR A 231 7.73 63.26 -5.92
CA THR A 231 8.48 63.83 -7.02
C THR A 231 8.30 62.91 -8.22
N SER A 232 7.53 63.41 -9.19
CA SER A 232 7.48 62.99 -10.60
C SER A 232 7.90 61.54 -10.85
N ALA A 233 6.90 60.66 -11.00
CA ALA A 233 7.09 59.26 -11.36
C ALA A 233 8.12 59.13 -12.50
N GLY A 234 9.17 58.37 -12.21
CA GLY A 234 10.41 58.34 -12.95
C GLY A 234 10.90 56.91 -13.03
N SER A 235 11.24 56.50 -14.24
CA SER A 235 11.69 55.16 -14.60
C SER A 235 13.06 54.86 -13.96
N ILE A 236 13.15 53.76 -13.22
CA ILE A 236 14.37 53.29 -12.56
C ILE A 236 14.81 51.97 -13.19
N ARG A 237 16.05 51.90 -13.65
CA ARG A 237 16.69 50.70 -14.17
C ARG A 237 17.86 50.32 -13.26
N ILE A 238 17.80 49.16 -12.63
CA ILE A 238 18.85 48.60 -11.79
C ILE A 238 19.41 47.36 -12.50
N LYS A 239 20.73 47.27 -12.65
CA LYS A 239 21.41 46.04 -13.08
C LYS A 239 22.45 45.65 -12.03
N ILE A 240 22.34 44.43 -11.52
CA ILE A 240 23.27 43.85 -10.54
C ILE A 240 23.96 42.67 -11.21
N ASP A 241 25.29 42.68 -11.23
CA ASP A 241 26.16 41.67 -11.81
C ASP A 241 27.02 41.09 -10.68
N LEU A 242 26.68 39.89 -10.21
CA LEU A 242 27.40 39.15 -9.18
C LEU A 242 28.31 38.13 -9.83
N LYS A 243 29.58 38.06 -9.42
CA LYS A 243 30.56 37.09 -9.94
C LYS A 243 30.44 35.73 -9.27
N SER A 244 30.45 35.66 -7.92
CA SER A 244 30.30 34.41 -7.16
C SER A 244 30.01 34.72 -5.70
N ILE A 245 29.16 33.91 -5.05
CA ILE A 245 28.96 33.96 -3.60
C ILE A 245 29.14 32.55 -3.03
N ARG A 246 29.90 32.46 -1.93
CA ARG A 246 30.16 31.20 -1.21
C ARG A 246 29.68 31.32 0.23
N LEU A 247 28.80 30.43 0.65
CA LEU A 247 28.19 30.41 1.97
C LEU A 247 28.60 29.12 2.68
N ILE A 248 29.29 29.27 3.81
CA ILE A 248 29.86 28.16 4.59
C ILE A 248 29.03 28.00 5.85
N LEU A 249 28.44 26.82 6.06
CA LEU A 249 27.68 26.50 7.26
C LEU A 249 28.63 26.02 8.36
N ASN A 250 28.70 26.77 9.46
CA ASN A 250 29.52 26.46 10.63
C ASN A 250 28.63 26.15 11.83
N ASN A 251 28.78 24.95 12.42
CA ASN A 251 28.13 24.60 13.67
C ASN A 251 29.19 24.39 14.75
N ASP A 252 29.27 25.37 15.66
CA ASP A 252 30.07 25.33 16.89
C ASP A 252 31.57 24.96 16.64
N GLY A 253 32.13 25.39 15.49
CA GLY A 253 33.52 25.17 15.08
C GLY A 253 33.74 24.07 14.03
N ALA A 254 32.70 23.33 13.65
CA ALA A 254 32.73 22.34 12.58
C ALA A 254 32.08 22.87 11.29
N ARG A 255 32.78 22.73 10.16
CA ARG A 255 32.29 23.05 8.82
C ARG A 255 31.37 21.94 8.32
N LEU A 256 30.08 22.23 8.16
CA LEU A 256 29.09 21.25 7.73
C LEU A 256 29.01 21.16 6.20
N ALA A 257 28.84 22.29 5.53
CA ALA A 257 28.72 22.32 4.08
C ALA A 257 29.09 23.68 3.50
N THR A 258 29.50 23.67 2.23
CA THR A 258 29.76 24.86 1.43
C THR A 258 28.78 24.93 0.27
N LEU A 259 28.01 26.01 0.23
CA LEU A 259 27.13 26.38 -0.87
C LEU A 259 27.85 27.42 -1.75
N SER A 260 28.03 27.14 -3.04
CA SER A 260 28.50 28.12 -4.02
C SER A 260 27.40 28.45 -5.03
N LEU A 261 27.32 29.73 -5.40
CA LEU A 261 26.56 30.21 -6.55
C LEU A 261 27.50 31.04 -7.43
N ASP A 262 27.78 30.55 -8.62
CA ASP A 262 28.73 31.11 -9.57
C ASP A 262 27.98 31.86 -10.67
N SER A 263 28.07 33.19 -10.59
CA SER A 263 27.39 34.22 -11.38
C SER A 263 25.86 34.36 -11.23
N ALA A 264 25.42 35.61 -11.07
CA ALA A 264 24.02 36.03 -11.14
C ALA A 264 23.88 37.41 -11.80
N ASP A 265 23.04 37.52 -12.82
CA ASP A 265 22.66 38.78 -13.48
C ASP A 265 21.20 39.11 -13.12
N VAL A 266 20.98 40.24 -12.45
CA VAL A 266 19.64 40.70 -12.02
C VAL A 266 19.37 42.08 -12.62
N GLY A 267 18.39 42.14 -13.51
CA GLY A 267 17.81 43.38 -14.03
C GLY A 267 16.48 43.68 -13.33
N ILE A 268 16.35 44.86 -12.74
CA ILE A 268 15.08 45.39 -12.21
C ILE A 268 14.73 46.66 -12.98
N PHE A 269 13.52 46.75 -13.48
CA PHE A 269 12.99 47.93 -14.15
C PHE A 269 11.67 48.33 -13.49
N ILE A 270 11.57 49.57 -13.05
CA ILE A 270 10.40 50.15 -12.40
C ILE A 270 9.93 51.32 -13.26
N MET A 271 8.67 51.33 -13.66
CA MET A 271 8.07 52.40 -14.45
C MET A 271 6.65 52.64 -13.95
N ASP A 272 6.44 53.81 -13.35
CA ASP A 272 5.19 54.23 -12.69
C ASP A 272 4.66 53.18 -11.69
N ASN A 273 3.67 52.38 -12.08
CA ASN A 273 3.05 51.33 -11.26
C ASN A 273 3.44 49.90 -11.70
N THR A 274 4.33 49.78 -12.69
CA THR A 274 4.81 48.50 -13.25
C THR A 274 6.22 48.19 -12.76
N LEU A 275 6.46 46.91 -12.47
CA LEU A 275 7.72 46.35 -12.01
C LEU A 275 8.06 45.14 -12.88
N GLN A 276 9.24 45.14 -13.48
CA GLN A 276 9.82 43.98 -14.17
C GLN A 276 11.12 43.59 -13.50
N ILE A 277 11.22 42.34 -13.03
CA ILE A 277 12.44 41.72 -12.52
C ILE A 277 12.81 40.60 -13.47
N ARG A 278 14.07 40.55 -13.90
CA ARG A 278 14.63 39.50 -14.74
C ARG A 278 15.94 39.05 -14.11
N THR A 279 15.99 37.80 -13.68
CA THR A 279 17.11 37.21 -12.97
C THR A 279 17.59 35.99 -13.72
N LYS A 280 18.89 35.95 -14.02
CA LYS A 280 19.56 34.79 -14.59
C LYS A 280 20.64 34.31 -13.63
N LEU A 281 20.49 33.08 -13.14
CA LEU A 281 21.45 32.42 -12.27
C LEU A 281 22.23 31.36 -13.06
N ALA A 282 23.54 31.29 -12.83
CA ALA A 282 24.40 30.20 -13.31
C ALA A 282 24.74 29.23 -12.16
N ASP A 283 25.87 28.53 -12.21
CA ASP A 283 26.08 27.27 -11.51
C ASP A 283 25.88 27.33 -9.99
N PHE A 284 25.25 26.29 -9.43
CA PHE A 284 25.03 26.12 -8.00
C PHE A 284 25.59 24.78 -7.56
N THR A 285 26.39 24.78 -6.49
CA THR A 285 26.86 23.54 -5.87
C THR A 285 26.70 23.59 -4.35
N LEU A 286 26.29 22.46 -3.77
CA LEU A 286 26.35 22.21 -2.33
C LEU A 286 27.32 21.06 -2.10
N LEU A 287 28.39 21.30 -1.36
CA LEU A 287 29.45 20.35 -1.07
C LEU A 287 29.44 19.98 0.41
N ASP A 288 29.52 18.68 0.70
CA ASP A 288 29.69 18.12 2.04
C ASP A 288 31.15 18.29 2.51
N ASP A 289 31.33 18.99 3.62
CA ASP A 289 32.62 19.21 4.27
C ASP A 289 32.84 18.29 5.49
N ILE A 290 31.83 17.54 5.95
CA ILE A 290 31.88 16.70 7.16
C ILE A 290 32.82 15.49 6.97
N ASN A 291 32.91 14.98 5.74
CA ASN A 291 33.90 13.97 5.34
C ASN A 291 33.82 12.63 6.11
N GLN A 292 32.67 12.33 6.72
CA GLN A 292 32.39 11.04 7.35
C GLN A 292 31.68 10.13 6.32
N GLY A 293 32.36 9.06 5.89
CA GLY A 293 31.75 8.00 5.07
C GLY A 293 31.99 8.02 3.55
N ALA A 294 32.77 8.94 2.98
CA ALA A 294 33.11 8.95 1.55
C ALA A 294 34.62 8.99 1.27
N TYR A 295 35.15 8.02 0.51
CA TYR A 295 36.54 8.05 0.02
C TYR A 295 36.75 9.18 -1.00
N LYS A 296 37.96 9.27 -1.59
CA LYS A 296 38.49 10.45 -2.30
C LYS A 296 37.81 10.84 -3.64
N ASP A 297 36.68 10.27 -4.01
CA ASP A 297 35.95 10.67 -5.23
C ASP A 297 35.14 11.95 -4.99
N PHE A 298 35.64 13.04 -5.58
CA PHE A 298 35.15 14.41 -5.39
C PHE A 298 33.69 14.62 -5.84
N ASP A 299 33.16 13.76 -6.72
CA ASP A 299 31.79 13.89 -7.25
C ASP A 299 30.70 13.34 -6.34
N GLN A 300 30.99 12.39 -5.44
CA GLN A 300 30.00 11.87 -4.48
C GLN A 300 29.74 12.81 -3.30
N ARG A 301 30.69 13.74 -3.03
CA ARG A 301 30.60 14.75 -1.95
C ARG A 301 29.78 15.98 -2.33
N LYS A 302 29.48 16.15 -3.62
CA LYS A 302 28.61 17.24 -4.09
C LYS A 302 27.17 16.80 -3.87
N LEU A 303 26.56 17.22 -2.77
CA LEU A 303 25.19 16.88 -2.37
C LEU A 303 24.17 17.42 -3.38
N ILE A 304 24.41 18.61 -3.93
CA ILE A 304 23.59 19.22 -4.98
C ILE A 304 24.51 19.80 -6.06
N THR A 305 24.20 19.52 -7.32
CA THR A 305 24.87 20.08 -8.51
C THR A 305 23.87 20.37 -9.61
N ILE A 306 24.22 21.24 -10.54
CA ILE A 306 23.47 21.44 -11.78
C ILE A 306 24.11 20.61 -12.90
N GLN A 307 23.28 20.10 -13.80
CA GLN A 307 23.68 19.47 -15.06
C GLN A 307 23.24 20.38 -16.23
N GLY A 308 24.20 21.10 -16.82
CA GLY A 308 24.02 22.01 -17.96
C GLY A 308 24.22 23.50 -17.63
N ASP A 309 24.33 24.33 -18.67
CA ASP A 309 24.96 25.66 -18.60
C ASP A 309 24.22 26.79 -17.84
N ASN A 310 23.05 26.56 -17.22
CA ASN A 310 22.28 27.61 -16.52
C ASN A 310 21.39 27.03 -15.40
N LEU A 311 21.37 27.67 -14.22
CA LEU A 311 20.49 27.31 -13.10
C LEU A 311 19.04 27.71 -13.35
N ALA A 312 18.78 29.00 -13.49
CA ALA A 312 17.43 29.52 -13.54
C ALA A 312 17.33 30.81 -14.37
N ASP A 313 16.31 30.88 -15.22
CA ASP A 313 15.76 32.11 -15.81
C ASP A 313 14.44 32.39 -15.09
N PHE A 314 14.44 33.41 -14.24
CA PHE A 314 13.30 33.87 -13.47
C PHE A 314 12.88 35.26 -13.94
N ARG A 315 11.59 35.45 -14.18
CA ARG A 315 11.01 36.75 -14.55
C ARG A 315 9.75 36.99 -13.74
N TYR A 316 9.61 38.21 -13.23
CA TYR A 316 8.41 38.68 -12.55
C TYR A 316 8.00 40.02 -13.16
N GLU A 317 6.76 40.13 -13.61
CA GLU A 317 6.25 41.34 -14.27
C GLU A 317 4.86 41.68 -13.70
N THR A 318 4.65 42.93 -13.27
CA THR A 318 3.35 43.45 -12.81
C THR A 318 2.68 44.34 -13.88
N PHE A 319 1.36 44.29 -13.95
CA PHE A 319 0.54 44.99 -14.94
C PHE A 319 -0.45 45.93 -14.23
N ASP A 320 -0.67 47.12 -14.80
CA ASP A 320 -1.65 48.07 -14.26
C ASP A 320 -3.03 47.87 -14.93
N PRO A 321 -4.10 47.54 -14.17
CA PRO A 321 -5.46 47.42 -14.72
C PRO A 321 -6.01 48.68 -15.39
N SER A 322 -5.39 49.85 -15.17
CA SER A 322 -5.79 51.13 -15.74
C SER A 322 -5.40 51.28 -17.22
N ILE A 323 -4.46 50.47 -17.72
CA ILE A 323 -3.91 50.57 -19.09
C ILE A 323 -4.53 49.46 -19.97
N VAL A 324 -5.73 49.73 -20.48
CA VAL A 324 -6.59 48.74 -21.16
C VAL A 324 -5.93 48.08 -22.39
N ASP A 325 -5.09 48.81 -23.13
CA ASP A 325 -4.43 48.28 -24.34
C ASP A 325 -3.24 47.34 -24.03
N GLU A 326 -2.70 47.35 -22.80
CA GLU A 326 -1.55 46.52 -22.39
C GLU A 326 -1.90 45.47 -21.32
N TYR A 327 -3.09 45.54 -20.71
CA TYR A 327 -3.48 44.66 -19.60
C TYR A 327 -3.92 43.25 -20.07
N PRO A 328 -3.20 42.17 -19.69
CA PRO A 328 -3.43 40.82 -20.21
C PRO A 328 -4.50 40.01 -19.43
N GLY A 329 -5.24 40.64 -18.52
CA GLY A 329 -6.28 39.99 -17.69
C GLY A 329 -5.85 39.56 -16.28
N TYR A 330 -4.58 39.75 -15.92
CA TYR A 330 -3.97 39.40 -14.64
C TYR A 330 -3.01 40.50 -14.15
N ASP A 331 -2.91 40.67 -12.83
CA ASP A 331 -2.19 41.77 -12.17
C ASP A 331 -0.67 41.53 -12.09
N SER A 332 -0.26 40.26 -12.06
CA SER A 332 1.15 39.87 -12.00
C SER A 332 1.42 38.56 -12.73
N SER A 333 2.65 38.37 -13.20
CA SER A 333 3.12 37.14 -13.80
C SER A 333 4.47 36.69 -13.27
N VAL A 334 4.63 35.37 -13.09
CA VAL A 334 5.90 34.69 -12.81
C VAL A 334 6.22 33.72 -13.94
N TYR A 335 7.45 33.79 -14.42
CA TYR A 335 8.02 32.82 -15.35
C TYR A 335 9.27 32.23 -14.72
N LEU A 336 9.34 30.91 -14.63
CA LEU A 336 10.51 30.20 -14.12
C LEU A 336 10.87 29.04 -15.05
N ARG A 337 12.12 29.02 -15.50
CA ARG A 337 12.76 27.88 -16.17
C ARG A 337 14.04 27.53 -15.43
N THR A 338 14.15 26.31 -14.95
CA THR A 338 15.35 25.83 -14.24
C THR A 338 15.92 24.57 -14.87
N GLY A 339 17.25 24.44 -14.77
CA GLY A 339 18.04 23.34 -15.31
C GLY A 339 17.87 22.03 -14.55
N SER A 340 18.60 20.99 -14.99
CA SER A 340 18.60 19.70 -14.30
C SER A 340 19.39 19.80 -13.00
N ILE A 341 18.73 19.56 -11.88
CA ILE A 341 19.36 19.54 -10.56
C ILE A 341 19.64 18.08 -10.19
N LYS A 342 20.91 17.73 -10.04
CA LYS A 342 21.36 16.42 -9.55
C LYS A 342 21.62 16.50 -8.04
N VAL A 343 20.83 15.75 -7.28
CA VAL A 343 20.94 15.60 -5.82
C VAL A 343 21.52 14.22 -5.50
N ASN A 344 22.67 14.17 -4.85
CA ASN A 344 23.24 12.94 -4.30
C ASN A 344 22.79 12.83 -2.84
N PHE A 345 21.83 11.95 -2.54
CA PHE A 345 21.23 11.83 -1.21
C PHE A 345 22.09 10.93 -0.29
N LEU A 346 22.73 11.55 0.70
CA LEU A 346 23.45 10.88 1.79
C LEU A 346 22.75 11.22 3.11
N ARG A 347 22.45 10.23 3.95
CA ARG A 347 21.59 10.42 5.13
C ARG A 347 22.21 11.38 6.14
N GLU A 348 23.47 11.16 6.49
CA GLU A 348 24.16 11.86 7.58
C GLU A 348 24.42 13.35 7.26
N PRO A 349 24.97 13.72 6.07
CA PRO A 349 25.15 15.14 5.73
C PRO A 349 23.83 15.91 5.63
N PHE A 350 22.79 15.32 5.03
CA PHE A 350 21.48 15.96 4.99
C PHE A 350 20.88 16.12 6.39
N HIS A 351 20.97 15.11 7.26
CA HIS A 351 20.47 15.19 8.63
C HIS A 351 21.12 16.34 9.42
N GLU A 352 22.46 16.46 9.41
CA GLU A 352 23.13 17.55 10.14
C GLU A 352 22.83 18.94 9.56
N ILE A 353 22.73 19.08 8.23
CA ILE A 353 22.30 20.34 7.59
C ILE A 353 20.86 20.70 8.00
N ILE A 354 19.92 19.74 7.97
CA ILE A 354 18.52 19.96 8.36
C ILE A 354 18.44 20.30 9.86
N LYS A 355 19.16 19.58 10.72
CA LYS A 355 19.26 19.83 12.16
C LYS A 355 19.81 21.22 12.47
N PHE A 356 20.83 21.68 11.74
CA PHE A 356 21.33 23.06 11.81
C PHE A 356 20.23 24.08 11.43
N LEU A 357 19.57 23.89 10.29
CA LEU A 357 18.50 24.77 9.80
C LEU A 357 17.29 24.81 10.73
N VAL A 358 16.88 23.67 11.30
CA VAL A 358 15.77 23.57 12.28
C VAL A 358 16.13 24.24 13.59
N LYS A 359 17.36 24.03 14.12
CA LYS A 359 17.85 24.76 15.31
C LYS A 359 17.82 26.27 15.06
N PHE A 360 18.41 26.73 13.94
CA PHE A 360 18.44 28.14 13.56
C PHE A 360 17.03 28.74 13.41
N GLY A 361 16.15 28.08 12.66
CA GLY A 361 14.79 28.51 12.41
C GLY A 361 13.93 28.58 13.68
N LYS A 362 14.05 27.62 14.60
CA LYS A 362 13.36 27.67 15.91
C LYS A 362 13.80 28.87 16.74
N MET A 363 15.11 29.15 16.81
CA MET A 363 15.62 30.34 17.50
C MET A 363 15.08 31.64 16.87
N GLN A 364 15.21 31.78 15.55
CA GLN A 364 14.69 32.94 14.82
C GLN A 364 13.18 33.12 15.00
N ALA A 365 12.41 32.02 15.01
CA ALA A 365 10.97 32.04 15.22
C ALA A 365 10.59 32.56 16.61
N ILE A 366 11.36 32.28 17.66
CA ILE A 366 11.11 32.83 19.01
C ILE A 366 11.32 34.35 19.03
N PHE A 367 12.42 34.85 18.44
CA PHE A 367 12.67 36.29 18.29
C PHE A 367 11.57 36.98 17.45
N ASN A 368 11.17 36.37 16.33
CA ASN A 368 10.13 36.92 15.46
C ASN A 368 8.73 36.85 16.09
N ALA A 369 8.36 35.77 16.79
CA ALA A 369 7.05 35.61 17.41
C ALA A 369 6.82 36.62 18.55
N ALA A 370 7.86 36.89 19.35
CA ALA A 370 7.84 37.96 20.35
C ALA A 370 7.53 39.33 19.73
N ARG A 371 8.07 39.60 18.53
CA ARG A 371 7.87 40.85 17.78
C ARG A 371 6.53 40.88 17.03
N GLN A 372 6.10 39.77 16.43
CA GLN A 372 4.85 39.69 15.67
C GLN A 372 3.63 39.80 16.59
N ALA A 373 3.72 39.28 17.82
CA ALA A 373 2.75 39.55 18.88
C ALA A 373 2.59 41.06 19.22
N ALA A 374 3.61 41.88 18.94
CA ALA A 374 3.56 43.34 19.08
C ALA A 374 3.22 44.09 17.76
N ALA A 375 3.51 43.50 16.60
CA ALA A 375 3.47 44.15 15.29
C ALA A 375 2.21 43.84 14.42
N ASN A 376 1.18 43.21 14.99
CA ASN A 376 -0.06 42.81 14.30
C ASN A 376 -1.00 43.97 13.85
N GLN A 377 -0.44 45.12 13.46
CA GLN A 377 -1.17 46.23 12.81
C GLN A 377 -1.00 46.26 11.27
N ALA A 378 -0.15 45.40 10.70
CA ALA A 378 0.20 45.41 9.27
C ALA A 378 -0.62 44.46 8.36
N SER A 379 -1.67 43.81 8.87
CA SER A 379 -2.41 42.74 8.16
C SER A 379 -3.27 43.18 6.96
N GLN A 380 -3.22 44.46 6.56
CA GLN A 380 -4.01 44.97 5.42
C GLN A 380 -3.50 44.53 4.04
N ILE A 381 -2.28 43.96 3.94
CA ILE A 381 -1.69 43.56 2.65
C ILE A 381 -2.27 42.24 2.11
N GLN A 382 -2.95 41.44 2.95
CA GLN A 382 -3.51 40.13 2.54
C GLN A 382 -4.94 40.17 1.98
N GLN A 383 -5.62 41.33 1.94
CA GLN A 383 -7.03 41.41 1.52
C GLN A 383 -7.23 41.65 0.01
N ASN A 384 -6.17 41.97 -0.74
CA ASN A 384 -6.24 42.09 -2.20
C ASN A 384 -5.79 40.78 -2.85
N ALA A 385 -6.74 39.93 -3.24
CA ALA A 385 -6.48 38.70 -3.98
C ALA A 385 -6.06 39.01 -5.45
N SER A 386 -4.80 39.38 -5.65
CA SER A 386 -4.24 39.68 -6.97
C SER A 386 -4.25 38.44 -7.87
N ARG A 387 -4.73 38.59 -9.11
CA ARG A 387 -4.68 37.55 -10.15
C ARG A 387 -3.25 37.35 -10.59
N MET A 388 -2.63 36.27 -10.11
CA MET A 388 -1.24 35.93 -10.41
C MET A 388 -1.18 34.81 -11.44
N LYS A 389 -0.57 35.08 -12.59
CA LYS A 389 -0.19 34.07 -13.57
C LYS A 389 1.17 33.48 -13.22
N PHE A 390 1.34 32.17 -13.37
CA PHE A 390 2.63 31.51 -13.25
C PHE A 390 2.83 30.49 -14.39
N ASP A 391 4.06 30.40 -14.85
CA ASP A 391 4.54 29.39 -15.79
C ASP A 391 5.90 28.88 -15.29
N ILE A 392 5.87 27.73 -14.61
CA ILE A 392 7.01 27.10 -13.95
C ILE A 392 7.33 25.79 -14.68
N ASN A 393 8.59 25.60 -15.06
CA ASN A 393 9.08 24.33 -15.61
C ASN A 393 10.50 24.06 -15.08
N ILE A 394 10.64 22.89 -14.46
CA ILE A 394 11.86 22.34 -13.88
C ILE A 394 12.27 21.15 -14.75
N LYS A 395 13.41 21.26 -15.42
CA LYS A 395 13.93 20.18 -16.26
C LYS A 395 14.52 19.08 -15.38
N THR A 396 14.11 17.84 -15.62
CA THR A 396 14.69 16.57 -15.12
C THR A 396 15.55 16.69 -13.85
N PRO A 397 14.95 16.86 -12.65
CA PRO A 397 15.67 16.62 -11.41
C PRO A 397 16.11 15.15 -11.34
N ILE A 398 17.32 14.92 -10.85
CA ILE A 398 17.92 13.59 -10.74
C ILE A 398 18.29 13.37 -9.27
N VAL A 399 17.70 12.37 -8.63
CA VAL A 399 18.05 12.00 -7.25
C VAL A 399 18.80 10.68 -7.26
N VAL A 400 19.99 10.67 -6.68
CA VAL A 400 20.91 9.53 -6.66
C VAL A 400 21.01 9.01 -5.24
N PHE A 401 20.71 7.72 -5.05
CA PHE A 401 20.72 7.02 -3.77
C PHE A 401 21.82 5.95 -3.77
N PRO A 402 23.04 6.27 -3.28
CA PRO A 402 24.10 5.28 -3.11
C PRO A 402 23.89 4.44 -1.86
N ARG A 403 24.16 3.13 -1.93
CA ARG A 403 24.12 2.22 -0.78
C ARG A 403 25.32 2.43 0.14
N ILE A 404 25.10 2.23 1.45
CA ILE A 404 26.15 2.29 2.48
C ILE A 404 27.02 1.02 2.39
N PHE A 405 28.28 1.13 2.81
CA PHE A 405 29.37 0.20 2.50
C PHE A 405 29.11 -1.27 2.94
N VAL A 406 29.33 -2.21 2.02
CA VAL A 406 29.62 -3.62 2.31
C VAL A 406 31.09 -3.86 1.94
N ALA A 407 31.82 -4.53 2.82
CA ALA A 407 33.28 -4.52 2.81
C ALA A 407 33.93 -5.47 1.78
N ASP A 408 33.89 -5.10 0.48
CA ASP A 408 34.96 -5.47 -0.49
C ASP A 408 34.92 -4.73 -1.86
N SER A 409 33.91 -3.91 -2.16
CA SER A 409 33.77 -3.28 -3.50
C SER A 409 34.35 -1.86 -3.60
N SER A 410 34.96 -1.55 -4.75
CA SER A 410 35.46 -0.19 -5.08
C SER A 410 34.38 0.75 -5.63
N LYS A 411 33.17 0.23 -5.87
CA LYS A 411 32.00 0.97 -6.36
C LYS A 411 30.76 0.56 -5.57
N ARG A 412 29.88 1.53 -5.32
CA ARG A 412 28.64 1.35 -4.55
C ARG A 412 27.49 1.02 -5.49
N ASP A 413 26.59 0.17 -5.03
CA ASP A 413 25.25 0.05 -5.61
C ASP A 413 24.54 1.41 -5.54
N VAL A 414 23.84 1.78 -6.61
CA VAL A 414 23.15 3.08 -6.72
C VAL A 414 21.76 2.87 -7.30
N VAL A 415 20.76 3.57 -6.76
CA VAL A 415 19.46 3.77 -7.44
C VAL A 415 19.36 5.23 -7.86
N THR A 416 19.04 5.47 -9.14
CA THR A 416 18.89 6.81 -9.70
C THR A 416 17.45 7.05 -10.12
N ALA A 417 16.79 8.00 -9.45
CA ALA A 417 15.45 8.47 -9.78
C ALA A 417 15.54 9.72 -10.66
N TYR A 418 15.20 9.57 -11.95
CA TYR A 418 15.01 10.67 -12.88
C TYR A 418 13.56 11.15 -12.74
N LEU A 419 13.34 12.27 -12.05
CA LEU A 419 12.00 12.80 -11.79
C LEU A 419 11.37 13.47 -13.02
N GLY A 420 12.08 13.60 -14.14
CA GLY A 420 11.51 14.09 -15.38
C GLY A 420 11.16 15.59 -15.39
N GLU A 421 10.40 16.05 -16.38
CA GLU A 421 10.00 17.45 -16.52
C GLU A 421 8.82 17.76 -15.59
N ILE A 422 9.05 18.54 -14.53
CA ILE A 422 8.00 19.04 -13.64
C ILE A 422 7.51 20.37 -14.18
N TYR A 423 6.23 20.48 -14.49
CA TYR A 423 5.62 21.70 -15.00
C TYR A 423 4.39 22.10 -14.18
N ALA A 424 4.18 23.40 -14.03
CA ALA A 424 2.97 23.99 -13.47
C ALA A 424 2.69 25.34 -14.15
N LYS A 425 1.55 25.44 -14.82
CA LYS A 425 1.06 26.69 -15.42
C LYS A 425 -0.39 26.96 -15.04
N ASN A 426 -0.78 28.22 -14.93
CA ASN A 426 -2.19 28.61 -14.89
C ASN A 426 -2.56 29.61 -16.00
N GLU A 427 -3.83 29.56 -16.39
CA GLU A 427 -4.46 30.45 -17.36
C GLU A 427 -5.83 30.88 -16.80
N PHE A 428 -6.21 32.14 -17.06
CA PHE A 428 -7.47 32.71 -16.63
C PHE A 428 -8.40 32.81 -17.85
N VAL A 429 -9.55 32.13 -17.81
CA VAL A 429 -10.42 31.96 -18.97
C VAL A 429 -11.85 32.41 -18.62
N PRO A 430 -12.52 33.24 -19.45
CA PRO A 430 -13.94 33.54 -19.26
C PRO A 430 -14.80 32.28 -19.49
N VAL A 431 -15.72 31.99 -18.58
CA VAL A 431 -16.59 30.79 -18.68
C VAL A 431 -17.66 30.92 -19.77
N ASP A 432 -18.06 32.14 -20.13
CA ASP A 432 -19.01 32.45 -21.20
C ASP A 432 -18.46 33.58 -22.11
N ASP A 433 -18.91 33.63 -23.37
CA ASP A 433 -18.59 34.69 -24.36
C ASP A 433 -19.15 36.10 -24.00
N ASN A 434 -19.69 36.26 -22.79
CA ASN A 434 -20.37 37.47 -22.34
C ASN A 434 -19.41 38.36 -21.52
N LYS A 435 -19.53 39.69 -21.62
CA LYS A 435 -18.53 40.63 -21.06
C LYS A 435 -18.42 40.63 -19.53
N ASP A 436 -19.44 40.14 -18.83
CA ASP A 436 -19.49 40.01 -17.37
C ASP A 436 -19.37 38.54 -16.91
N SER A 437 -18.77 37.66 -17.72
CA SER A 437 -18.63 36.25 -17.37
C SER A 437 -17.64 36.03 -16.21
N ILE A 438 -17.95 35.03 -15.38
CA ILE A 438 -17.06 34.60 -14.30
C ILE A 438 -15.78 34.03 -14.94
N ILE A 439 -14.63 34.48 -14.44
CA ILE A 439 -13.32 34.02 -14.91
C ILE A 439 -12.93 32.79 -14.11
N SER A 440 -12.72 31.65 -14.77
CA SER A 440 -12.14 30.46 -14.17
C SER A 440 -10.62 30.54 -14.15
N MET A 441 -10.00 29.89 -13.16
CA MET A 441 -8.57 29.58 -13.19
C MET A 441 -8.40 28.12 -13.64
N GLU A 442 -7.88 27.92 -14.84
CA GLU A 442 -7.42 26.61 -15.30
C GLU A 442 -5.93 26.45 -14.98
N MET A 443 -5.59 25.48 -14.12
CA MET A 443 -4.20 25.11 -13.84
C MET A 443 -3.89 23.75 -14.49
N SER A 444 -2.75 23.68 -15.17
CA SER A 444 -2.17 22.43 -15.68
C SER A 444 -0.85 22.18 -14.97
N ALA A 445 -0.79 21.14 -14.14
CA ALA A 445 0.41 20.75 -13.41
C ALA A 445 0.70 19.26 -13.59
N GLY A 446 1.97 18.87 -13.58
CA GLY A 446 2.34 17.47 -13.77
C GLY A 446 3.83 17.22 -13.85
N ILE A 447 4.16 15.96 -14.07
CA ILE A 447 5.52 15.41 -14.15
C ILE A 447 5.57 14.48 -15.36
N ARG A 448 6.60 14.58 -16.22
CA ARG A 448 6.72 13.81 -17.47
C ARG A 448 8.07 13.13 -17.62
N ASN A 449 8.10 11.96 -18.25
CA ASN A 449 9.30 11.14 -18.45
C ASN A 449 9.99 10.75 -17.14
N ILE A 450 9.22 10.29 -16.14
CA ILE A 450 9.80 9.69 -14.93
C ILE A 450 10.45 8.35 -15.31
N ARG A 451 11.71 8.14 -14.88
CA ARG A 451 12.48 6.89 -15.05
C ARG A 451 13.19 6.56 -13.74
N LEU A 452 13.23 5.29 -13.35
CA LEU A 452 13.93 4.80 -12.16
C LEU A 452 14.88 3.68 -12.58
N THR A 453 16.18 3.84 -12.32
CA THR A 453 17.19 2.81 -12.61
C THR A 453 17.95 2.38 -11.37
N SER A 454 18.50 1.18 -11.39
CA SER A 454 19.48 0.69 -10.41
C SER A 454 20.75 0.24 -11.12
N ASP A 455 21.89 0.72 -10.64
CA ASP A 455 23.23 0.33 -11.06
C ASP A 455 23.86 -0.50 -9.93
N PHE A 456 23.83 -1.82 -10.04
CA PHE A 456 24.36 -2.75 -9.03
C PHE A 456 25.69 -3.37 -9.47
N TYR A 457 26.59 -3.61 -8.51
CA TYR A 457 27.97 -4.05 -8.76
C TYR A 457 28.25 -5.40 -8.11
N TYR A 458 28.51 -6.41 -8.94
CA TYR A 458 28.66 -7.80 -8.53
C TYR A 458 30.13 -8.22 -8.39
N SER A 459 30.34 -9.34 -7.68
CA SER A 459 31.68 -9.92 -7.50
C SER A 459 32.34 -10.23 -8.86
N GLY A 460 33.64 -9.97 -8.97
CA GLY A 460 34.35 -10.04 -10.25
C GLY A 460 34.28 -8.77 -11.12
N GLY A 461 33.62 -7.71 -10.66
CA GLY A 461 33.64 -6.39 -11.31
C GLY A 461 32.63 -6.21 -12.45
N GLN A 462 31.62 -7.07 -12.51
CA GLN A 462 30.46 -6.91 -13.39
C GLN A 462 29.52 -5.85 -12.81
N ALA A 463 28.86 -5.08 -13.68
CA ALA A 463 27.90 -4.04 -13.30
C ALA A 463 26.64 -4.20 -14.16
N GLU A 464 25.48 -4.01 -13.55
CA GLU A 464 24.18 -4.17 -14.21
C GLU A 464 23.32 -2.91 -14.03
N GLU A 465 22.95 -2.26 -15.13
CA GLU A 465 21.91 -1.22 -15.16
C GLU A 465 20.55 -1.90 -15.44
N LEU A 466 19.67 -1.87 -14.44
CA LEU A 466 18.29 -2.33 -14.55
C LEU A 466 17.32 -1.14 -14.48
N GLU A 467 16.31 -1.17 -15.34
CA GLU A 467 15.23 -0.18 -15.33
C GLU A 467 14.06 -0.73 -14.49
N ILE A 468 13.75 -0.05 -13.40
CA ILE A 468 12.65 -0.41 -12.50
C ILE A 468 11.34 0.23 -12.98
N ILE A 469 11.42 1.47 -13.50
CA ILE A 469 10.30 2.23 -14.08
C ILE A 469 10.80 2.97 -15.32
N ASP A 470 10.05 2.93 -16.43
CA ASP A 470 10.31 3.70 -17.66
C ASP A 470 9.07 4.51 -18.10
N LYS A 471 9.30 5.74 -18.59
CA LYS A 471 8.32 6.65 -19.24
C LYS A 471 6.95 6.75 -18.55
N VAL A 472 6.95 7.11 -17.27
CA VAL A 472 5.71 7.45 -16.56
C VAL A 472 5.46 8.95 -16.62
N ASP A 473 4.27 9.33 -17.12
CA ASP A 473 3.73 10.68 -17.12
C ASP A 473 2.54 10.76 -16.16
N LEU A 474 2.52 11.81 -15.35
CA LEU A 474 1.46 12.13 -14.39
C LEU A 474 0.99 13.57 -14.64
N GLY A 475 -0.26 13.75 -15.06
CA GLY A 475 -0.83 15.05 -15.37
C GLY A 475 -2.12 15.34 -14.63
N PHE A 476 -2.25 16.56 -14.11
CA PHE A 476 -3.45 17.09 -13.48
C PHE A 476 -3.92 18.35 -14.20
N LYS A 477 -5.20 18.37 -14.61
CA LYS A 477 -5.93 19.59 -14.96
C LYS A 477 -6.82 19.96 -13.78
N LEU A 478 -6.59 21.13 -13.20
CA LEU A 478 -7.41 21.69 -12.13
C LEU A 478 -8.19 22.87 -12.68
N ILE A 479 -9.48 22.94 -12.33
CA ILE A 479 -10.35 24.06 -12.68
C ILE A 479 -10.92 24.60 -11.37
N TYR A 480 -10.57 25.83 -11.03
CA TYR A 480 -11.09 26.54 -9.86
C TYR A 480 -12.03 27.66 -10.32
N ILE A 481 -13.22 27.71 -9.71
CA ILE A 481 -14.21 28.75 -9.95
C ILE A 481 -14.88 29.12 -8.63
N GLU A 482 -14.95 30.41 -8.33
CA GLU A 482 -15.65 30.93 -7.15
C GLU A 482 -17.14 30.51 -7.17
N HIS A 483 -17.61 29.95 -6.05
CA HIS A 483 -18.98 29.45 -5.96
C HIS A 483 -20.00 30.59 -6.11
N THR A 484 -21.09 30.30 -6.81
CA THR A 484 -22.16 31.26 -7.07
C THR A 484 -23.49 30.50 -6.98
N ASP A 485 -24.39 30.99 -6.13
CA ASP A 485 -25.65 30.34 -5.72
C ASP A 485 -26.57 29.89 -6.89
N ALA A 486 -26.32 30.41 -8.09
CA ALA A 486 -27.03 30.05 -9.32
C ALA A 486 -26.55 28.73 -9.98
N THR A 487 -25.49 28.08 -9.49
CA THR A 487 -24.84 26.93 -10.19
C THR A 487 -24.48 25.75 -9.29
N SER A 488 -24.96 24.55 -9.63
CA SER A 488 -24.67 23.27 -8.94
C SER A 488 -23.31 22.65 -9.30
N ARG A 489 -22.31 23.46 -9.65
CA ARG A 489 -20.97 23.02 -10.09
C ARG A 489 -19.99 22.92 -8.91
N PRO A 490 -18.95 22.06 -8.98
CA PRO A 490 -17.91 22.02 -7.95
C PRO A 490 -17.07 23.31 -7.95
N GLU A 491 -16.59 23.71 -6.77
CA GLU A 491 -15.68 24.86 -6.59
C GLU A 491 -14.26 24.55 -7.13
N LEU A 492 -13.76 23.35 -6.87
CA LEU A 492 -12.51 22.82 -7.40
C LEU A 492 -12.73 21.46 -8.08
N GLN A 493 -12.53 21.39 -9.39
CA GLN A 493 -12.48 20.15 -10.15
C GLN A 493 -11.02 19.75 -10.43
N ILE A 494 -10.68 18.49 -10.20
CA ILE A 494 -9.34 17.93 -10.45
C ILE A 494 -9.46 16.69 -11.35
N ASP A 495 -9.14 16.83 -12.63
CA ASP A 495 -8.98 15.70 -13.55
C ASP A 495 -7.52 15.28 -13.60
N GLY A 496 -7.21 14.13 -13.01
CA GLY A 496 -5.88 13.53 -13.03
C GLY A 496 -5.80 12.32 -13.96
N SER A 497 -4.66 12.19 -14.64
CA SER A 497 -4.39 11.06 -15.55
C SER A 497 -2.94 10.61 -15.45
N MET A 498 -2.73 9.31 -15.54
CA MET A 498 -1.42 8.67 -15.53
C MET A 498 -1.28 7.71 -16.73
N THR A 499 -0.08 7.63 -17.31
CA THR A 499 0.24 6.60 -18.31
C THR A 499 0.37 5.20 -17.69
N ASP A 500 0.58 4.19 -18.51
CA ASP A 500 0.81 2.83 -18.02
C ASP A 500 2.07 2.76 -17.15
N LEU A 501 1.91 2.27 -15.92
CA LEU A 501 2.99 2.11 -14.94
C LEU A 501 3.37 0.64 -14.91
N ASN A 502 4.51 0.28 -15.51
CA ASN A 502 5.08 -1.07 -15.40
C ASN A 502 6.31 -1.03 -14.49
N ILE A 503 6.21 -1.67 -13.32
CA ILE A 503 7.30 -1.79 -12.35
C ILE A 503 7.96 -3.16 -12.53
N CYS A 504 9.27 -3.20 -12.79
CA CYS A 504 10.04 -4.44 -12.87
C CYS A 504 11.03 -4.51 -11.70
N ILE A 505 10.99 -5.57 -10.88
CA ILE A 505 11.74 -5.59 -9.62
C ILE A 505 12.35 -6.97 -9.26
N THR A 506 13.61 -6.98 -8.83
CA THR A 506 14.35 -8.13 -8.27
C THR A 506 14.33 -8.13 -6.74
N GLN A 507 14.70 -9.25 -6.10
CA GLN A 507 14.79 -9.34 -4.63
C GLN A 507 15.73 -8.27 -4.04
N THR A 508 16.91 -8.09 -4.62
CA THR A 508 17.91 -7.11 -4.16
C THR A 508 17.44 -5.67 -4.32
N GLN A 509 16.74 -5.36 -5.42
CA GLN A 509 16.12 -4.04 -5.62
C GLN A 509 15.00 -3.78 -4.61
N LEU A 510 14.16 -4.77 -4.32
CA LEU A 510 13.10 -4.66 -3.31
C LEU A 510 13.70 -4.39 -1.92
N LYS A 511 14.71 -5.15 -1.50
CA LYS A 511 15.42 -4.93 -0.23
C LYS A 511 16.02 -3.53 -0.15
N PHE A 512 16.71 -3.07 -1.19
CA PHE A 512 17.29 -1.71 -1.19
C PHE A 512 16.23 -0.60 -1.22
N LEU A 513 15.12 -0.77 -1.95
CA LEU A 513 14.01 0.20 -1.93
C LEU A 513 13.31 0.25 -0.56
N LEU A 514 13.23 -0.86 0.18
CA LEU A 514 12.74 -0.90 1.55
C LEU A 514 13.72 -0.24 2.55
N GLU A 515 15.03 -0.47 2.39
CA GLU A 515 16.09 0.26 3.12
C GLU A 515 15.96 1.78 2.88
N LEU A 516 15.71 2.22 1.64
CA LEU A 516 15.49 3.62 1.28
C LEU A 516 14.19 4.18 1.86
N ALA A 517 13.08 3.44 1.78
CA ALA A 517 11.79 3.89 2.32
C ALA A 517 11.82 4.15 3.83
N ASN A 518 12.61 3.38 4.58
CA ASN A 518 12.80 3.58 6.03
C ASN A 518 13.85 4.67 6.35
N SER A 519 14.88 4.82 5.51
CA SER A 519 16.01 5.73 5.78
C SER A 519 15.79 7.17 5.33
N ILE A 520 14.99 7.41 4.29
CA ILE A 520 14.71 8.77 3.82
C ILE A 520 13.98 9.57 4.91
N PRO A 521 12.88 9.08 5.53
CA PRO A 521 12.21 9.81 6.61
C PRO A 521 13.11 10.11 7.81
N SER A 522 14.00 9.18 8.20
CA SER A 522 14.87 9.36 9.36
C SER A 522 15.88 10.50 9.21
N ALA A 523 16.28 10.84 7.98
CA ALA A 523 17.13 12.01 7.73
C ALA A 523 16.42 13.34 8.09
N PHE A 524 15.10 13.43 7.90
CA PHE A 524 14.30 14.64 8.14
C PHE A 524 13.68 14.72 9.55
N ILE A 525 13.65 13.62 10.29
CA ILE A 525 13.18 13.61 11.69
C ILE A 525 14.26 14.24 12.56
N VAL A 526 13.91 15.28 13.32
CA VAL A 526 14.83 15.96 14.25
C VAL A 526 14.15 16.11 15.61
N ASP A 527 14.80 15.64 16.67
CA ASP A 527 14.22 15.55 18.02
C ASP A 527 13.84 16.92 18.61
N GLY A 528 12.52 17.15 18.68
CA GLY A 528 11.95 18.41 19.13
C GLY A 528 12.35 18.80 20.56
N GLU A 529 12.30 17.85 21.50
CA GLU A 529 12.56 18.10 22.92
C GLU A 529 14.03 18.40 23.26
N ILE A 530 14.97 17.78 22.56
CA ILE A 530 16.41 18.03 22.76
C ILE A 530 16.73 19.43 22.27
N ILE A 531 16.23 19.80 21.09
CA ILE A 531 16.39 21.16 20.55
C ILE A 531 15.72 22.20 21.45
N GLU A 532 14.53 21.93 22.00
CA GLU A 532 13.90 22.87 22.94
C GLU A 532 14.73 23.08 24.21
N LYS A 533 15.34 22.03 24.77
CA LYS A 533 16.25 22.15 25.92
C LYS A 533 17.51 22.96 25.55
N ASP A 534 18.17 22.66 24.42
CA ASP A 534 19.31 23.43 23.91
C ASP A 534 18.95 24.92 23.69
N THR A 535 17.78 25.17 23.11
CA THR A 535 17.30 26.52 22.76
C THR A 535 16.95 27.31 24.02
N ILE A 536 16.26 26.69 24.98
CA ILE A 536 15.92 27.30 26.28
C ILE A 536 17.19 27.60 27.07
N ASN A 537 18.17 26.68 27.10
CA ASN A 537 19.46 26.90 27.77
C ASN A 537 20.22 28.08 27.14
N TYR A 538 20.24 28.19 25.81
CA TYR A 538 20.89 29.31 25.10
C TYR A 538 20.18 30.65 25.39
N ILE A 539 18.85 30.66 25.48
CA ILE A 539 18.05 31.85 25.83
C ILE A 539 18.25 32.25 27.31
N ASP A 540 18.29 31.28 28.23
CA ASP A 540 18.48 31.52 29.66
C ASP A 540 19.91 31.99 29.99
N GLN A 541 20.92 31.60 29.21
CA GLN A 541 22.30 32.13 29.34
C GLN A 541 22.43 33.59 28.85
N ASN A 542 21.58 34.03 27.91
CA ASN A 542 21.62 35.37 27.31
C ASN A 542 20.59 36.36 27.89
N SER A 543 20.05 36.09 29.08
CA SER A 543 19.31 37.07 29.92
C SER A 543 18.09 37.74 29.29
N ILE A 544 17.30 37.04 28.46
CA ILE A 544 16.00 37.58 28.00
C ILE A 544 14.91 37.24 29.03
N SER A 545 14.38 38.27 29.71
CA SER A 545 13.36 38.10 30.75
C SER A 545 12.04 37.52 30.22
N LYS A 546 11.76 36.26 30.59
CA LYS A 546 10.53 35.52 30.25
C LYS A 546 9.26 36.23 30.75
N LYS A 547 8.64 37.05 29.90
CA LYS A 547 7.24 37.51 30.07
C LYS A 547 6.33 36.42 29.51
N LYS A 548 5.44 35.86 30.34
CA LYS A 548 4.53 34.78 29.94
C LYS A 548 3.69 35.19 28.71
N LEU A 549 3.74 34.38 27.67
CA LEU A 549 2.75 34.40 26.59
C LEU A 549 1.45 33.77 27.14
N ASN A 550 0.33 34.46 26.96
CA ASN A 550 -0.99 33.92 27.32
C ASN A 550 -1.53 33.01 26.20
N GLU A 551 -2.55 32.24 26.54
CA GLU A 551 -3.25 31.29 25.67
C GLU A 551 -3.82 31.95 24.39
N PRO A 552 -3.94 31.20 23.27
CA PRO A 552 -4.53 31.72 22.04
C PRO A 552 -6.02 32.06 22.24
N PRO A 553 -6.58 33.02 21.47
CA PRO A 553 -7.98 33.37 21.59
C PRO A 553 -8.89 32.22 21.16
N GLU A 554 -9.95 31.97 21.93
CA GLU A 554 -11.05 31.11 21.51
C GLU A 554 -11.69 31.72 20.25
N ILE A 555 -11.77 30.92 19.18
CA ILE A 555 -12.58 31.26 18.01
C ILE A 555 -14.04 31.11 18.43
N ILE A 556 -14.79 32.21 18.29
CA ILE A 556 -16.23 32.22 18.51
C ILE A 556 -16.88 31.57 17.28
N ASP A 557 -17.17 30.26 17.37
CA ASP A 557 -18.08 29.57 16.46
C ASP A 557 -19.51 30.07 16.71
N ASP A 558 -19.91 31.13 16.01
CA ASP A 558 -21.31 31.58 15.94
C ASP A 558 -21.88 31.34 14.54
N LEU A 559 -22.18 30.06 14.28
CA LEU A 559 -23.05 29.62 13.17
C LEU A 559 -24.12 28.70 13.76
N GLY A 560 -25.33 29.25 13.90
CA GLY A 560 -26.44 28.60 14.59
C GLY A 560 -26.84 27.26 13.99
N VAL A 561 -27.01 26.26 14.87
CA VAL A 561 -27.52 24.94 14.50
C VAL A 561 -29.03 25.04 14.25
N ASP A 562 -29.46 24.82 13.00
CA ASP A 562 -30.87 24.66 12.67
C ASP A 562 -31.32 23.20 12.90
N LEU A 563 -32.28 22.99 13.80
CA LEU A 563 -32.81 21.68 14.18
C LEU A 563 -34.18 21.43 13.56
N GLY A 564 -34.25 21.52 12.22
CA GLY A 564 -35.40 21.14 11.41
C GLY A 564 -35.41 19.64 11.04
N PRO A 565 -36.59 19.01 10.85
CA PRO A 565 -36.67 17.60 10.45
C PRO A 565 -36.26 17.39 8.97
N GLU A 566 -35.58 16.27 8.69
CA GLU A 566 -34.87 15.95 7.44
C GLU A 566 -35.75 15.69 6.19
N LEU A 567 -36.57 16.66 5.75
CA LEU A 567 -37.29 16.60 4.46
C LEU A 567 -37.35 17.97 3.74
N SER A 568 -36.27 18.76 3.76
CA SER A 568 -36.11 19.95 2.92
C SER A 568 -34.76 19.94 2.21
N PHE A 569 -34.77 20.30 0.91
CA PHE A 569 -33.53 20.50 0.14
C PHE A 569 -32.80 21.73 0.69
N SER A 570 -31.68 21.50 1.37
CA SER A 570 -30.86 22.58 1.96
C SER A 570 -30.12 23.33 0.84
N ILE A 571 -30.43 24.61 0.67
CA ILE A 571 -29.87 25.46 -0.40
C ILE A 571 -28.36 25.73 -0.25
N ASN A 572 -27.76 25.44 0.92
CA ASN A 572 -26.37 25.77 1.24
C ASN A 572 -25.38 24.57 1.21
N LYS A 573 -25.68 23.48 0.47
CA LYS A 573 -24.75 22.34 0.30
C LYS A 573 -24.31 22.21 -1.16
N TRP A 574 -23.03 22.48 -1.43
CA TRP A 574 -22.39 22.26 -2.73
C TRP A 574 -21.13 21.40 -2.62
N THR A 575 -20.63 20.94 -3.77
CA THR A 575 -19.38 20.18 -3.86
C THR A 575 -18.18 21.13 -3.81
N LYS A 576 -17.34 20.99 -2.80
CA LYS A 576 -16.11 21.77 -2.65
C LYS A 576 -14.98 21.23 -3.53
N LEU A 577 -14.85 19.90 -3.61
CA LEU A 577 -13.85 19.21 -4.42
C LEU A 577 -14.49 18.02 -5.12
N ASP A 578 -14.27 17.90 -6.44
CA ASP A 578 -14.52 16.68 -7.23
C ASP A 578 -13.20 16.30 -7.93
N LEU A 579 -12.60 15.19 -7.52
CA LEU A 579 -11.37 14.64 -8.07
C LEU A 579 -11.68 13.35 -8.81
N ASN A 580 -11.15 13.23 -10.03
CA ASN A 580 -11.33 12.11 -10.92
C ASN A 580 -9.95 11.70 -11.45
N PHE A 581 -9.43 10.56 -10.99
CA PHE A 581 -8.09 10.08 -11.30
C PHE A 581 -8.12 8.75 -12.05
N ARG A 582 -7.55 8.75 -13.27
CA ARG A 582 -7.63 7.62 -14.22
C ARG A 582 -6.25 7.07 -14.58
N VAL A 583 -6.09 5.76 -14.47
CA VAL A 583 -4.89 5.01 -14.87
C VAL A 583 -5.28 3.88 -15.83
N HIS A 584 -4.52 3.70 -16.91
CA HIS A 584 -4.81 2.71 -17.93
C HIS A 584 -4.42 1.29 -17.48
N THR A 585 -3.14 1.04 -17.18
CA THR A 585 -2.64 -0.22 -16.62
C THR A 585 -1.59 0.04 -15.55
N ILE A 586 -1.68 -0.67 -14.43
CA ILE A 586 -0.59 -0.75 -13.44
C ILE A 586 -0.08 -2.19 -13.45
N GLY A 587 1.10 -2.40 -14.04
CA GLY A 587 1.81 -3.67 -14.09
C GLY A 587 2.89 -3.78 -13.02
N LEU A 588 3.02 -4.95 -12.42
CA LEU A 588 4.16 -5.33 -11.56
C LEU A 588 4.73 -6.66 -12.04
N GLU A 589 6.00 -6.66 -12.42
CA GLU A 589 6.76 -7.83 -12.81
C GLU A 589 7.84 -8.15 -11.77
N LEU A 590 7.72 -9.32 -11.16
CA LEU A 590 8.74 -9.87 -10.28
C LEU A 590 9.76 -10.65 -11.12
N VAL A 591 11.04 -10.40 -10.90
CA VAL A 591 12.15 -11.06 -11.61
C VAL A 591 13.01 -11.79 -10.58
N SER A 592 13.15 -13.11 -10.73
CA SER A 592 13.94 -13.93 -9.82
C SER A 592 15.41 -13.86 -10.18
N ALA A 593 16.19 -13.13 -9.38
CA ALA A 593 17.65 -13.08 -9.46
C ALA A 593 18.29 -14.10 -8.51
N ASN A 594 19.47 -14.61 -8.86
CA ASN A 594 20.35 -15.29 -7.92
C ASN A 594 21.02 -14.24 -7.01
N VAL A 595 21.35 -14.63 -5.77
CA VAL A 595 22.14 -13.78 -4.87
C VAL A 595 23.57 -13.64 -5.44
N ASP A 596 24.07 -12.40 -5.50
CA ASP A 596 25.40 -11.99 -5.96
C ASP A 596 25.78 -12.28 -7.45
N GLU A 597 24.81 -12.58 -8.32
CA GLU A 597 24.99 -12.71 -9.78
C GLU A 597 24.07 -11.74 -10.57
N PRO A 598 24.50 -11.19 -11.72
CA PRO A 598 23.66 -10.33 -12.56
C PRO A 598 22.60 -11.10 -13.35
N VAL A 599 21.50 -10.43 -13.72
CA VAL A 599 20.38 -11.03 -14.47
C VAL A 599 20.65 -11.01 -15.99
N GLU A 600 21.41 -11.99 -16.48
CA GLU A 600 21.80 -12.09 -17.90
C GLU A 600 20.63 -11.94 -18.91
N ASP A 601 19.47 -12.53 -18.61
CA ASP A 601 18.26 -12.47 -19.46
C ASP A 601 17.00 -12.24 -18.60
N ARG A 602 16.42 -11.04 -18.76
CA ARG A 602 15.22 -10.58 -18.04
C ARG A 602 13.98 -11.42 -18.36
N GLU A 603 13.82 -11.91 -19.61
CA GLU A 603 12.66 -12.73 -19.98
C GLU A 603 12.76 -14.15 -19.40
N ALA A 604 13.98 -14.70 -19.34
CA ALA A 604 14.22 -16.02 -18.75
C ALA A 604 14.08 -16.03 -17.22
N ALA A 605 14.36 -14.91 -16.55
CA ALA A 605 14.31 -14.73 -15.09
C ALA A 605 12.95 -14.25 -14.54
N SER A 606 12.01 -13.86 -15.41
CA SER A 606 10.67 -13.40 -15.02
C SER A 606 9.92 -14.46 -14.20
N LEU A 607 9.37 -14.07 -13.05
CA LEU A 607 8.68 -14.94 -12.08
C LEU A 607 7.15 -14.82 -12.18
N SER A 608 6.64 -13.60 -12.05
CA SER A 608 5.20 -13.30 -12.01
C SER A 608 4.93 -11.93 -12.62
N LYS A 609 3.88 -11.82 -13.42
CA LYS A 609 3.32 -10.53 -13.86
C LYS A 609 1.93 -10.35 -13.26
N PHE A 610 1.74 -9.24 -12.56
CA PHE A 610 0.45 -8.75 -12.06
C PHE A 610 0.02 -7.55 -12.92
N SER A 611 -1.26 -7.43 -13.27
CA SER A 611 -1.81 -6.21 -13.87
C SER A 611 -3.11 -5.78 -13.23
N LEU A 612 -3.26 -4.47 -13.01
CA LEU A 612 -4.52 -3.80 -12.67
C LEU A 612 -4.92 -2.92 -13.84
N ASP A 613 -5.98 -3.29 -14.55
CA ASP A 613 -6.40 -2.61 -15.77
C ASP A 613 -7.61 -1.69 -15.50
N LYS A 614 -7.59 -0.51 -16.12
CA LYS A 614 -8.56 0.58 -16.03
C LYS A 614 -8.95 0.89 -14.58
N THR A 615 -7.99 1.39 -13.81
CA THR A 615 -8.22 1.90 -12.45
C THR A 615 -8.78 3.31 -12.52
N ASN A 616 -9.94 3.53 -11.90
CA ASN A 616 -10.56 4.84 -11.75
C ASN A 616 -10.82 5.14 -10.27
N LEU A 617 -10.36 6.29 -9.80
CA LEU A 617 -10.60 6.78 -8.45
C LEU A 617 -11.37 8.10 -8.53
N ARG A 618 -12.58 8.12 -7.97
CA ARG A 618 -13.39 9.33 -7.80
C ARG A 618 -13.44 9.72 -6.33
N LEU A 619 -13.24 10.99 -6.03
CA LEU A 619 -13.30 11.55 -4.69
C LEU A 619 -14.10 12.85 -4.70
N GLN A 620 -15.24 12.86 -4.00
CA GLN A 620 -16.12 14.03 -3.87
C GLN A 620 -16.19 14.46 -2.40
N MET A 621 -16.00 15.76 -2.14
CA MET A 621 -16.08 16.36 -0.81
C MET A 621 -17.05 17.54 -0.82
N MET A 622 -17.99 17.56 0.13
CA MET A 622 -19.01 18.61 0.26
C MET A 622 -18.59 19.68 1.28
N THR A 623 -19.33 20.79 1.32
CA THR A 623 -19.09 21.88 2.28
C THR A 623 -19.28 21.50 3.75
N ASP A 624 -20.11 20.51 4.06
CA ASP A 624 -20.35 20.01 5.43
C ASP A 624 -19.27 19.03 5.94
N GLY A 625 -18.20 18.84 5.17
CA GLY A 625 -17.11 17.92 5.49
C GLY A 625 -17.43 16.44 5.22
N SER A 626 -18.59 16.12 4.64
CA SER A 626 -18.84 14.77 4.12
C SER A 626 -17.93 14.46 2.92
N LEU A 627 -17.50 13.22 2.84
CA LEU A 627 -16.54 12.73 1.85
C LEU A 627 -17.01 11.39 1.29
N GLN A 628 -17.07 11.30 -0.03
CA GLN A 628 -17.34 10.07 -0.78
C GLN A 628 -16.14 9.75 -1.66
N SER A 629 -15.60 8.55 -1.52
CA SER A 629 -14.51 8.02 -2.34
C SER A 629 -14.97 6.72 -2.99
N GLU A 630 -14.70 6.54 -4.27
CA GLU A 630 -15.07 5.38 -5.07
C GLU A 630 -13.87 4.94 -5.91
N LEU A 631 -13.38 3.73 -5.66
CA LEU A 631 -12.29 3.08 -6.39
C LEU A 631 -12.87 1.92 -7.21
N LEU A 632 -12.71 1.99 -8.52
CA LEU A 632 -13.20 1.01 -9.48
C LEU A 632 -12.01 0.44 -10.26
N ILE A 633 -11.87 -0.88 -10.29
CA ILE A 633 -10.83 -1.59 -11.04
C ILE A 633 -11.54 -2.59 -11.96
N HIS A 634 -11.28 -2.50 -13.26
CA HIS A 634 -11.99 -3.29 -14.25
C HIS A 634 -11.56 -4.76 -14.22
N SER A 635 -10.25 -5.02 -14.25
CA SER A 635 -9.69 -6.36 -14.15
C SER A 635 -8.38 -6.36 -13.36
N PHE A 636 -8.19 -7.43 -12.58
CA PHE A 636 -6.92 -7.80 -11.98
C PHE A 636 -6.48 -9.13 -12.60
N THR A 637 -5.26 -9.18 -13.13
CA THR A 637 -4.70 -10.40 -13.71
C THR A 637 -3.41 -10.81 -13.00
N ILE A 638 -3.23 -12.12 -12.85
CA ILE A 638 -2.03 -12.74 -12.30
C ILE A 638 -1.55 -13.80 -13.29
N GLN A 639 -0.32 -13.68 -13.77
CA GLN A 639 0.28 -14.58 -14.74
C GLN A 639 1.66 -15.09 -14.30
N ASP A 640 1.80 -16.42 -14.26
CA ASP A 640 3.08 -17.13 -14.14
C ASP A 640 3.88 -16.94 -15.44
N SER A 641 4.97 -16.17 -15.36
CA SER A 641 5.83 -15.82 -16.50
C SER A 641 7.09 -16.69 -16.60
N ARG A 642 7.34 -17.60 -15.64
CA ARG A 642 8.55 -18.43 -15.58
C ARG A 642 8.81 -19.18 -16.90
N ALA A 643 9.99 -18.97 -17.48
CA ALA A 643 10.38 -19.63 -18.73
C ALA A 643 10.61 -21.15 -18.54
N LYS A 644 11.19 -21.56 -17.41
CA LYS A 644 11.60 -22.96 -17.13
C LYS A 644 10.47 -23.85 -16.59
N THR A 645 9.22 -23.35 -16.46
CA THR A 645 8.12 -24.14 -15.90
C THR A 645 7.40 -25.00 -16.93
N SER A 646 7.03 -26.18 -16.46
CA SER A 646 6.25 -27.18 -17.19
C SER A 646 4.72 -27.01 -17.00
N ASN A 647 4.30 -26.04 -16.20
CA ASN A 647 2.90 -25.67 -15.97
C ASN A 647 2.29 -25.03 -17.23
N LYS A 648 1.16 -25.58 -17.69
CA LYS A 648 0.39 -25.04 -18.83
C LYS A 648 -0.69 -24.03 -18.41
N PHE A 649 -1.07 -23.99 -17.15
CA PHE A 649 -2.05 -23.06 -16.57
C PHE A 649 -1.34 -21.80 -16.05
N ARG A 650 -0.79 -21.01 -16.98
CA ARG A 650 -0.01 -19.81 -16.64
C ARG A 650 -0.84 -18.63 -16.19
N LYS A 651 -2.13 -18.56 -16.55
CA LYS A 651 -3.06 -17.53 -16.08
C LYS A 651 -3.68 -17.99 -14.77
N ILE A 652 -3.18 -17.43 -13.66
CA ILE A 652 -3.51 -17.83 -12.29
C ILE A 652 -4.81 -17.16 -11.82
N MET A 653 -4.99 -15.89 -12.19
CA MET A 653 -6.23 -15.14 -11.96
C MET A 653 -6.51 -14.26 -13.18
N THR A 654 -7.76 -14.21 -13.61
CA THR A 654 -8.25 -13.39 -14.72
C THR A 654 -9.69 -13.01 -14.49
N SER A 655 -10.08 -11.76 -14.77
CA SER A 655 -11.50 -11.49 -15.05
C SER A 655 -11.95 -12.32 -16.26
N SER A 656 -13.14 -12.91 -16.17
CA SER A 656 -13.80 -13.58 -17.30
C SER A 656 -14.95 -12.78 -17.90
N ASN A 657 -15.30 -11.64 -17.28
CA ASN A 657 -16.32 -10.70 -17.75
C ASN A 657 -15.64 -9.43 -18.29
N ASN A 658 -15.93 -9.06 -19.54
CA ASN A 658 -15.46 -7.83 -20.16
C ASN A 658 -16.35 -6.60 -19.87
N ASP A 659 -17.56 -6.81 -19.33
CA ASP A 659 -18.58 -5.77 -19.16
C ASP A 659 -18.75 -5.29 -17.71
N VAL A 660 -18.21 -6.01 -16.73
CA VAL A 660 -18.37 -5.73 -15.28
C VAL A 660 -17.01 -5.42 -14.66
N GLN A 661 -16.98 -4.54 -13.66
CA GLN A 661 -15.78 -4.22 -12.88
C GLN A 661 -15.52 -5.30 -11.83
N GLN A 662 -14.32 -5.89 -11.86
CA GLN A 662 -13.97 -7.00 -10.97
C GLN A 662 -13.83 -6.56 -9.50
N PHE A 663 -13.39 -5.32 -9.24
CA PHE A 663 -13.31 -4.77 -7.88
C PHE A 663 -13.93 -3.38 -7.82
N MET A 664 -14.74 -3.15 -6.80
CA MET A 664 -15.33 -1.87 -6.45
C MET A 664 -15.16 -1.67 -4.93
N ALA A 665 -14.62 -0.53 -4.52
CA ALA A 665 -14.58 -0.11 -3.12
C ALA A 665 -15.10 1.32 -3.00
N SER A 666 -16.16 1.52 -2.22
CA SER A 666 -16.70 2.85 -1.91
C SER A 666 -16.61 3.14 -0.42
N VAL A 667 -16.03 4.28 -0.06
CA VAL A 667 -15.93 4.79 1.32
C VAL A 667 -16.73 6.07 1.40
N THR A 668 -17.72 6.12 2.30
CA THR A 668 -18.53 7.32 2.58
C THR A 668 -18.36 7.72 4.04
N ILE A 669 -18.03 8.98 4.30
CA ILE A 669 -17.86 9.57 5.63
C ILE A 669 -18.90 10.67 5.79
N SER A 670 -19.74 10.58 6.83
CA SER A 670 -20.73 11.63 7.11
C SER A 670 -20.09 12.90 7.68
N GLY A 671 -20.62 14.06 7.27
CA GLY A 671 -20.30 15.36 7.88
C GLY A 671 -20.99 15.52 9.25
N GLY A 672 -20.52 16.48 10.05
CA GLY A 672 -21.04 16.77 11.39
C GLY A 672 -20.13 16.33 12.55
N GLN A 673 -20.66 16.37 13.79
CA GLN A 673 -19.94 15.97 15.01
C GLN A 673 -19.79 14.45 15.12
N ASP A 674 -20.83 13.69 14.79
CA ASP A 674 -20.78 12.22 14.72
C ASP A 674 -20.40 11.75 13.31
N ARG A 675 -19.12 11.40 13.13
CA ARG A 675 -18.61 10.86 11.87
C ARG A 675 -18.84 9.35 11.81
N ASN A 676 -19.83 8.94 11.03
CA ASN A 676 -20.04 7.56 10.66
C ASN A 676 -19.26 7.27 9.37
N VAL A 677 -18.54 6.14 9.34
CA VAL A 677 -17.78 5.68 8.17
C VAL A 677 -18.45 4.44 7.62
N ILE A 678 -18.87 4.49 6.35
CA ILE A 678 -19.49 3.37 5.63
C ILE A 678 -18.50 2.90 4.57
N ILE A 679 -18.06 1.65 4.67
CA ILE A 679 -17.14 1.00 3.72
C ILE A 679 -17.89 -0.12 3.01
N ILE A 680 -18.02 -0.04 1.69
CA ILE A 680 -18.59 -1.11 0.86
C ILE A 680 -17.48 -1.61 -0.06
N ILE A 681 -17.24 -2.91 -0.05
CA ILE A 681 -16.29 -3.59 -0.93
C ILE A 681 -17.05 -4.67 -1.69
N ALA A 682 -17.01 -4.63 -3.01
CA ALA A 682 -17.56 -5.65 -3.88
C ALA A 682 -16.45 -6.25 -4.76
N VAL A 683 -16.43 -7.58 -4.85
CA VAL A 683 -15.51 -8.34 -5.72
C VAL A 683 -16.35 -9.30 -6.55
N ASP A 684 -16.29 -9.16 -7.88
CA ASP A 684 -17.05 -10.00 -8.82
C ASP A 684 -16.16 -11.10 -9.42
N ASN A 685 -16.69 -12.32 -9.49
CA ASN A 685 -16.11 -13.49 -10.14
C ASN A 685 -14.58 -13.69 -9.91
N PRO A 686 -14.09 -13.72 -8.65
CA PRO A 686 -12.68 -14.00 -8.38
C PRO A 686 -12.41 -15.51 -8.57
N ARG A 687 -11.91 -15.85 -9.76
CA ARG A 687 -11.46 -17.20 -10.11
C ARG A 687 -9.95 -17.32 -9.95
N VAL A 688 -9.49 -18.16 -9.02
CA VAL A 688 -8.06 -18.36 -8.71
C VAL A 688 -7.66 -19.82 -8.90
N ILE A 689 -6.62 -20.05 -9.70
CA ILE A 689 -6.00 -21.36 -9.92
C ILE A 689 -4.80 -21.54 -8.98
N PHE A 690 -4.87 -22.52 -8.08
CA PHE A 690 -3.80 -22.81 -7.14
C PHE A 690 -2.73 -23.71 -7.78
N ALA A 691 -1.74 -23.08 -8.41
CA ALA A 691 -0.47 -23.70 -8.78
C ALA A 691 0.50 -23.60 -7.57
N LEU A 692 0.72 -24.73 -6.89
CA LEU A 692 1.46 -24.75 -5.63
C LEU A 692 2.95 -24.41 -5.81
N ASP A 693 3.55 -24.91 -6.89
CA ASP A 693 4.93 -24.62 -7.30
C ASP A 693 5.17 -23.14 -7.63
N TYR A 694 4.12 -22.41 -8.02
CA TYR A 694 4.14 -20.98 -8.28
C TYR A 694 4.04 -20.18 -6.99
N ILE A 695 3.10 -20.55 -6.11
CA ILE A 695 2.90 -19.89 -4.81
C ILE A 695 4.16 -20.01 -3.94
N PHE A 696 4.83 -21.17 -3.92
CA PHE A 696 6.09 -21.32 -3.18
C PHE A 696 7.21 -20.46 -3.76
N ALA A 697 7.32 -20.33 -5.09
CA ALA A 697 8.35 -19.48 -5.70
C ALA A 697 8.12 -17.98 -5.40
N ILE A 698 6.87 -17.51 -5.35
CA ILE A 698 6.54 -16.16 -4.86
C ILE A 698 6.88 -16.02 -3.38
N LEU A 699 6.57 -17.02 -2.54
CA LEU A 699 6.88 -16.99 -1.12
C LEU A 699 8.39 -16.91 -0.87
N THR A 700 9.21 -17.63 -1.64
CA THR A 700 10.68 -17.53 -1.60
C THR A 700 11.14 -16.12 -1.97
N PHE A 701 10.70 -15.57 -3.10
CA PHE A 701 11.02 -14.20 -3.53
C PHE A 701 10.65 -13.15 -2.47
N VAL A 702 9.46 -13.29 -1.86
CA VAL A 702 8.98 -12.40 -0.80
C VAL A 702 9.85 -12.53 0.45
N ASN A 703 10.13 -13.74 0.92
CA ASN A 703 10.96 -13.95 2.10
C ASN A 703 12.38 -13.38 1.91
N GLU A 704 13.03 -13.66 0.77
CA GLU A 704 14.35 -13.11 0.41
C GLU A 704 14.32 -11.56 0.33
N GLY A 705 13.29 -10.98 -0.28
CA GLY A 705 13.13 -9.54 -0.42
C GLY A 705 12.82 -8.79 0.89
N PHE A 706 12.29 -9.48 1.90
CA PHE A 706 11.99 -8.92 3.23
C PHE A 706 12.99 -9.35 4.33
N GLU A 707 14.02 -10.15 4.03
CA GLU A 707 15.09 -10.49 4.98
C GLU A 707 15.94 -9.25 5.31
N TYR A 708 15.62 -8.61 6.44
CA TYR A 708 16.30 -7.42 6.95
C TYR A 708 17.60 -7.78 7.68
N ASP A 709 18.75 -7.44 7.10
CA ASP A 709 20.05 -7.57 7.77
C ASP A 709 20.22 -6.47 8.84
N SER A 710 19.97 -6.82 10.10
CA SER A 710 20.13 -5.91 11.24
C SER A 710 21.58 -5.78 11.73
N THR A 711 22.58 -5.92 10.85
CA THR A 711 23.95 -6.33 11.21
C THR A 711 25.08 -5.42 10.68
N LEU A 712 24.80 -4.18 10.27
CA LEU A 712 25.82 -3.22 9.81
C LEU A 712 25.67 -1.78 10.38
N MET A 713 25.20 -1.63 11.62
CA MET A 713 25.11 -0.31 12.31
C MET A 713 25.52 -0.38 13.80
N GLU A 714 26.52 -1.20 14.14
CA GLU A 714 27.18 -1.20 15.47
C GLU A 714 28.71 -1.34 15.33
N ASP A 715 29.39 -0.31 14.79
CA ASP A 715 30.87 -0.19 14.86
C ASP A 715 31.32 1.22 14.43
N ASP A 716 31.07 2.25 15.27
CA ASP A 716 31.76 3.57 15.14
C ASP A 716 31.71 4.43 16.43
N ALA A 717 31.57 3.80 17.61
CA ALA A 717 31.37 4.52 18.89
C ALA A 717 32.21 3.98 20.08
N SER A 718 33.34 3.32 19.82
CA SER A 718 34.11 2.59 20.86
C SER A 718 35.64 2.78 20.80
N LEU A 719 36.10 3.98 20.41
CA LEU A 719 37.49 4.41 20.59
C LEU A 719 37.58 5.79 21.25
N ILE A 720 37.42 5.83 22.59
CA ILE A 720 38.07 6.74 23.56
C ILE A 720 37.45 6.49 24.95
N GLU A 721 38.22 5.82 25.81
CA GLU A 721 38.36 5.95 27.28
C GLU A 721 38.64 4.61 27.97
N SER A 722 39.89 4.46 28.37
CA SER A 722 40.37 3.37 29.22
C SER A 722 40.59 3.87 30.64
N ALA A 723 39.81 3.41 31.61
CA ALA A 723 40.24 3.31 33.02
C ALA A 723 39.28 2.42 33.86
N ASP A 724 39.88 1.45 34.55
CA ASP A 724 39.59 1.09 35.96
C ASP A 724 38.22 0.51 36.38
N VAL A 725 38.14 -0.84 36.43
CA VAL A 725 38.15 -1.68 37.67
C VAL A 725 37.27 -2.95 37.61
N SER A 726 37.96 -4.10 37.55
CA SER A 726 37.65 -5.47 38.05
C SER A 726 36.26 -6.13 37.88
N ASP A 727 36.30 -7.35 37.33
CA ASP A 727 35.89 -8.66 37.91
C ASP A 727 34.55 -8.73 38.72
N ASP A 728 33.68 -9.75 38.59
CA ASP A 728 33.92 -11.13 38.10
C ASP A 728 32.60 -11.89 37.80
N GLU A 729 32.78 -13.13 37.29
CA GLU A 729 31.83 -14.27 37.26
C GLU A 729 30.66 -14.38 36.26
N TYR A 730 30.47 -15.64 35.82
CA TYR A 730 29.61 -16.11 34.73
C TYR A 730 28.24 -16.58 35.23
N THR A 731 27.19 -16.49 34.40
CA THR A 731 26.17 -17.55 34.36
C THR A 731 25.40 -17.60 33.03
N GLN A 732 25.21 -18.81 32.49
CA GLN A 732 24.40 -19.06 31.29
C GLN A 732 22.90 -19.06 31.64
N ILE A 733 22.08 -18.29 30.94
CA ILE A 733 20.61 -18.50 30.89
C ILE A 733 20.08 -18.34 29.46
N ASN A 734 19.59 -19.47 28.93
CA ASN A 734 18.53 -19.65 27.92
C ASN A 734 18.16 -18.49 26.98
N LYS A 735 18.53 -18.65 25.69
CA LYS A 735 17.71 -18.12 24.58
C LYS A 735 16.42 -18.95 24.48
N ASN A 736 15.27 -18.33 24.74
CA ASN A 736 13.98 -18.58 24.08
C ASN A 736 12.93 -17.58 24.58
N ASN A 737 12.07 -17.14 23.65
CA ASN A 737 10.99 -16.14 23.82
C ASN A 737 11.43 -14.68 24.01
N GLU A 738 11.54 -13.94 22.89
CA GLU A 738 11.03 -12.57 22.76
C GLU A 738 11.09 -12.16 21.27
N LEU A 739 9.98 -12.33 20.55
CA LEU A 739 9.79 -11.89 19.15
C LEU A 739 8.31 -11.54 18.87
N GLU A 740 7.68 -10.79 19.78
CA GLU A 740 6.37 -10.14 19.56
C GLU A 740 6.36 -8.77 20.27
N HIS A 741 7.05 -7.75 19.72
CA HIS A 741 6.79 -6.33 20.08
C HIS A 741 7.47 -5.27 19.17
N ILE A 742 7.30 -5.31 17.84
CA ILE A 742 7.61 -4.16 16.96
C ILE A 742 6.53 -3.91 15.88
N ILE A 743 5.31 -3.54 16.31
CA ILE A 743 4.42 -2.66 15.53
C ILE A 743 3.63 -1.80 16.53
N ASP A 744 4.23 -0.70 17.01
CA ASP A 744 3.50 0.37 17.71
C ASP A 744 4.35 1.65 17.88
N ILE A 745 4.59 2.39 16.78
CA ILE A 745 5.20 3.74 16.83
C ILE A 745 4.27 4.76 16.15
N SER A 746 3.14 5.03 16.80
CA SER A 746 2.35 6.24 16.54
C SER A 746 1.56 6.69 17.78
N LYS A 747 2.27 6.96 18.88
CA LYS A 747 1.70 7.61 20.09
C LYS A 747 2.80 8.25 20.96
N VAL A 748 3.33 9.39 20.50
CA VAL A 748 4.13 10.27 21.35
C VAL A 748 3.23 10.79 22.47
N LYS A 749 3.44 10.29 23.70
CA LYS A 749 2.72 10.77 24.89
C LYS A 749 3.35 12.06 25.37
N SER A 750 2.60 13.16 25.26
CA SER A 750 2.90 14.41 25.94
C SER A 750 2.92 14.22 27.46
N THR A 751 4.03 14.59 28.11
CA THR A 751 4.19 14.52 29.57
C THR A 751 3.41 15.64 30.26
N SER A 752 2.13 15.43 30.57
CA SER A 752 1.32 16.40 31.32
C SER A 752 1.30 16.11 32.83
N SER A 753 1.66 17.11 33.62
CA SER A 753 1.60 17.08 35.09
C SER A 753 0.17 16.92 35.63
N SER A 754 0.05 16.36 36.83
CA SER A 754 -1.22 15.98 37.43
C SER A 754 -2.16 17.17 37.72
N SER A 755 -3.28 17.26 37.01
CA SER A 755 -4.48 17.91 37.54
C SER A 755 -5.73 17.12 37.17
N ARG A 756 -6.65 17.02 38.12
CA ARG A 756 -7.75 16.04 38.12
C ARG A 756 -8.98 16.63 37.42
N LYS A 757 -9.22 16.24 36.16
CA LYS A 757 -10.49 16.49 35.45
C LYS A 757 -11.15 15.16 35.07
N THR A 758 -12.48 15.16 35.06
CA THR A 758 -13.35 13.99 34.75
C THR A 758 -13.21 13.55 33.29
N PRO A 759 -13.42 12.26 32.98
CA PRO A 759 -13.44 11.81 31.59
C PRO A 759 -14.63 12.46 30.86
N LYS A 760 -14.36 13.14 29.75
CA LYS A 760 -15.34 13.24 28.66
C LYS A 760 -15.23 11.97 27.84
N GLU A 761 -16.35 11.52 27.28
CA GLU A 761 -16.39 10.36 26.40
C GLU A 761 -15.63 10.67 25.10
N ASP A 762 -14.69 9.81 24.71
CA ASP A 762 -14.07 9.89 23.39
C ASP A 762 -15.14 9.56 22.34
N THR A 763 -15.36 10.50 21.41
CA THR A 763 -16.32 10.34 20.31
C THR A 763 -15.83 9.26 19.34
N CYS A 764 -16.17 8.01 19.63
CA CYS A 764 -15.77 6.86 18.83
C CYS A 764 -16.59 6.83 17.53
N SER A 765 -15.96 7.23 16.41
CA SER A 765 -16.54 7.16 15.07
C SER A 765 -16.99 5.74 14.73
N ASN A 766 -18.29 5.54 14.53
CA ASN A 766 -18.80 4.21 14.19
C ASN A 766 -18.38 3.82 12.77
N ILE A 767 -17.66 2.70 12.66
CA ILE A 767 -17.24 2.12 11.38
C ILE A 767 -18.17 0.98 11.01
N PHE A 768 -18.97 1.20 9.97
CA PHE A 768 -19.82 0.22 9.34
C PHE A 768 -19.15 -0.31 8.07
N PHE A 769 -19.12 -1.62 7.88
CA PHE A 769 -18.58 -2.20 6.65
C PHE A 769 -19.46 -3.31 6.08
N ARG A 770 -19.40 -3.45 4.76
CA ARG A 770 -20.05 -4.51 3.99
C ARG A 770 -19.11 -4.99 2.89
N VAL A 771 -18.65 -6.24 2.98
CA VAL A 771 -17.89 -6.93 1.94
C VAL A 771 -18.84 -7.91 1.25
N ASN A 772 -18.84 -7.89 -0.08
CA ASN A 772 -19.67 -8.74 -0.93
C ASN A 772 -18.81 -9.36 -2.04
N VAL A 773 -18.56 -10.65 -1.95
CA VAL A 773 -17.87 -11.41 -3.00
C VAL A 773 -18.90 -12.23 -3.76
N VAL A 774 -18.95 -12.09 -5.09
CA VAL A 774 -19.90 -12.79 -5.98
C VAL A 774 -19.16 -13.82 -6.82
N ASP A 775 -19.75 -15.02 -6.98
CA ASP A 775 -19.26 -16.12 -7.80
C ASP A 775 -17.75 -16.44 -7.63
N ALA A 776 -17.30 -16.56 -6.37
CA ALA A 776 -15.91 -16.90 -6.05
C ALA A 776 -15.60 -18.38 -6.35
N GLN A 777 -14.46 -18.64 -6.99
CA GLN A 777 -14.03 -19.98 -7.37
C GLN A 777 -12.54 -20.22 -7.09
N VAL A 778 -12.27 -21.21 -6.25
CA VAL A 778 -10.92 -21.72 -5.94
C VAL A 778 -10.72 -23.04 -6.66
N ILE A 779 -9.66 -23.16 -7.46
CA ILE A 779 -9.43 -24.34 -8.29
C ILE A 779 -8.07 -24.97 -8.02
N LEU A 780 -8.08 -26.24 -7.63
CA LEU A 780 -6.90 -27.04 -7.29
C LEU A 780 -6.65 -28.09 -8.38
N ILE A 781 -5.53 -27.99 -9.10
CA ILE A 781 -5.24 -28.83 -10.28
C ILE A 781 -4.43 -30.07 -9.87
N ALA A 782 -4.84 -31.26 -10.34
CA ALA A 782 -4.17 -32.51 -9.97
C ALA A 782 -2.85 -32.76 -10.73
N ASN A 783 -2.73 -32.26 -11.96
CA ASN A 783 -1.52 -32.30 -12.76
C ASN A 783 -1.37 -31.05 -13.67
N PRO A 784 -0.54 -30.05 -13.32
CA PRO A 784 -0.37 -28.82 -14.11
C PRO A 784 0.28 -29.03 -15.49
N LEU A 785 0.84 -30.22 -15.76
CA LEU A 785 1.47 -30.57 -17.03
C LEU A 785 0.46 -30.85 -18.16
N ASN A 786 -0.80 -31.12 -17.82
CA ASN A 786 -1.81 -31.57 -18.78
C ASN A 786 -3.04 -30.65 -18.81
N LEU A 787 -3.40 -30.17 -20.01
CA LEU A 787 -4.59 -29.35 -20.23
C LEU A 787 -5.89 -30.11 -19.94
N SER A 788 -5.89 -31.44 -20.07
CA SER A 788 -7.03 -32.30 -19.71
C SER A 788 -6.98 -32.84 -18.27
N SER A 789 -6.26 -32.18 -17.36
CA SER A 789 -6.18 -32.60 -15.96
C SER A 789 -7.56 -32.53 -15.29
N GLU A 790 -7.83 -33.51 -14.43
CA GLU A 790 -8.86 -33.39 -13.40
C GLU A 790 -8.45 -32.29 -12.40
N ALA A 791 -9.43 -31.57 -11.87
CA ALA A 791 -9.25 -30.50 -10.90
C ALA A 791 -10.44 -30.46 -9.92
N ILE A 792 -10.17 -30.06 -8.68
CA ILE A 792 -11.19 -29.84 -7.65
C ILE A 792 -11.51 -28.35 -7.63
N VAL A 793 -12.79 -28.01 -7.81
CA VAL A 793 -13.31 -26.65 -7.81
C VAL A 793 -14.16 -26.47 -6.56
N LEU A 794 -13.75 -25.58 -5.66
CA LEU A 794 -14.59 -25.07 -4.57
C LEU A 794 -15.20 -23.76 -5.05
N GLY A 795 -16.53 -23.72 -5.20
CA GLY A 795 -17.27 -22.54 -5.64
C GLY A 795 -18.25 -22.05 -4.58
N THR A 796 -18.47 -20.75 -4.52
CA THR A 796 -19.59 -20.16 -3.78
C THR A 796 -20.18 -19.01 -4.57
N LYS A 797 -21.52 -18.93 -4.58
CA LYS A 797 -22.25 -17.90 -5.33
C LYS A 797 -22.13 -16.53 -4.68
N GLN A 798 -22.12 -16.46 -3.35
CA GLN A 798 -22.03 -15.18 -2.64
C GLN A 798 -21.45 -15.34 -1.23
N ILE A 799 -20.45 -14.53 -0.91
CA ILE A 799 -19.96 -14.29 0.46
C ILE A 799 -20.34 -12.86 0.84
N LEU A 800 -21.28 -12.71 1.77
CA LEU A 800 -21.68 -11.43 2.34
C LEU A 800 -21.19 -11.35 3.79
N MET A 801 -20.29 -10.41 4.07
CA MET A 801 -19.77 -10.14 5.40
C MET A 801 -20.11 -8.69 5.75
N SER A 802 -20.80 -8.44 6.86
CA SER A 802 -21.14 -7.08 7.26
C SER A 802 -21.11 -6.86 8.77
N LYS A 803 -20.70 -5.65 9.16
CA LYS A 803 -20.73 -5.18 10.54
C LYS A 803 -21.47 -3.85 10.58
N GLN A 804 -22.62 -3.86 11.26
CA GLN A 804 -23.33 -2.66 11.68
C GLN A 804 -23.35 -2.63 13.21
N ASN A 805 -24.45 -3.07 13.81
CA ASN A 805 -24.58 -3.29 15.26
C ASN A 805 -24.22 -4.73 15.67
N VAL A 806 -24.47 -5.68 14.76
CA VAL A 806 -24.15 -7.10 14.87
C VAL A 806 -23.22 -7.45 13.70
N PHE A 807 -22.29 -8.36 13.91
CA PHE A 807 -21.48 -8.91 12.82
C PHE A 807 -22.21 -10.10 12.19
N THR A 808 -22.37 -10.09 10.87
CA THR A 808 -23.01 -11.17 10.11
C THR A 808 -22.13 -11.61 8.95
N LEU A 809 -21.93 -12.92 8.83
CA LEU A 809 -21.27 -13.58 7.71
C LEU A 809 -22.25 -14.60 7.13
N GLN A 810 -22.58 -14.45 5.85
CA GLN A 810 -23.42 -15.36 5.10
C GLN A 810 -22.64 -15.84 3.87
N ILE A 811 -22.43 -17.15 3.77
CA ILE A 811 -21.90 -17.83 2.59
C ILE A 811 -23.07 -18.59 1.96
N SER A 812 -23.38 -18.31 0.69
CA SER A 812 -24.56 -18.86 0.02
C SER A 812 -24.15 -19.79 -1.11
N GLN A 813 -24.80 -20.95 -1.20
CA GLN A 813 -24.55 -21.98 -2.24
C GLN A 813 -23.06 -22.29 -2.40
N MET A 814 -22.39 -22.65 -1.31
CA MET A 814 -21.04 -23.19 -1.34
C MET A 814 -21.10 -24.67 -1.69
N GLY A 815 -20.42 -25.06 -2.77
CA GLY A 815 -20.38 -26.42 -3.27
C GLY A 815 -19.01 -26.79 -3.82
N MET A 816 -18.75 -28.09 -3.95
CA MET A 816 -17.47 -28.61 -4.41
C MET A 816 -17.66 -29.62 -5.54
N PHE A 817 -16.88 -29.46 -6.61
CA PHE A 817 -17.05 -30.19 -7.85
C PHE A 817 -15.71 -30.73 -8.35
N LEU A 818 -15.69 -31.94 -8.89
CA LEU A 818 -14.62 -32.42 -9.74
C LEU A 818 -14.95 -32.05 -11.18
N CYS A 819 -14.00 -31.49 -11.93
CA CYS A 819 -14.15 -31.25 -13.37
C CYS A 819 -12.85 -31.57 -14.11
N ARG A 820 -12.93 -31.80 -15.42
CA ARG A 820 -11.75 -31.73 -16.29
C ARG A 820 -11.59 -30.34 -16.86
N MET A 821 -10.35 -29.86 -16.91
CA MET A 821 -10.02 -28.51 -17.38
C MET A 821 -10.31 -28.26 -18.87
N ASP A 822 -10.29 -29.30 -19.70
CA ASP A 822 -10.63 -29.22 -21.13
C ASP A 822 -12.15 -29.18 -21.40
N SER A 823 -12.96 -29.50 -20.40
CA SER A 823 -14.41 -29.70 -20.54
C SER A 823 -15.15 -29.29 -19.26
N PHE A 824 -14.86 -28.08 -18.78
CA PHE A 824 -15.26 -27.55 -17.47
C PHE A 824 -16.78 -27.65 -17.19
N GLU A 825 -17.61 -27.27 -18.17
CA GLU A 825 -19.08 -27.26 -18.01
C GLU A 825 -19.71 -28.65 -18.14
N SER A 826 -19.17 -29.51 -19.02
CA SER A 826 -19.78 -30.80 -19.36
C SER A 826 -19.29 -31.99 -18.54
N THR A 827 -18.35 -31.78 -17.60
CA THR A 827 -17.77 -32.86 -16.76
C THR A 827 -17.80 -32.54 -15.27
N ARG A 828 -18.72 -31.67 -14.84
CA ARG A 828 -18.85 -31.20 -13.45
C ARG A 828 -19.56 -32.23 -12.57
N LEU A 829 -18.79 -33.04 -11.84
CA LEU A 829 -19.30 -34.00 -10.87
C LEU A 829 -19.37 -33.39 -9.47
N ARG A 830 -20.56 -33.31 -8.87
CA ARG A 830 -20.73 -32.85 -7.49
C ARG A 830 -20.07 -33.82 -6.50
N ILE A 831 -19.20 -33.27 -5.65
CA ILE A 831 -18.67 -33.95 -4.45
C ILE A 831 -19.44 -33.48 -3.22
N LEU A 832 -19.66 -32.17 -3.09
CA LEU A 832 -20.41 -31.54 -1.99
C LEU A 832 -21.56 -30.76 -2.61
N ASP A 833 -22.80 -31.04 -2.18
CA ASP A 833 -23.97 -30.27 -2.60
C ASP A 833 -23.90 -28.83 -2.11
N ASP A 834 -24.54 -27.94 -2.86
CA ASP A 834 -24.57 -26.51 -2.58
C ASP A 834 -25.30 -26.26 -1.24
N PHE A 835 -24.58 -25.77 -0.24
CA PHE A 835 -25.12 -25.44 1.08
C PHE A 835 -24.75 -24.01 1.50
N SER A 836 -25.52 -23.46 2.40
CA SER A 836 -25.34 -22.11 2.94
C SER A 836 -24.96 -22.16 4.42
N LEU A 837 -24.07 -21.24 4.81
CA LEU A 837 -23.58 -21.03 6.16
C LEU A 837 -23.95 -19.61 6.59
N GLN A 838 -24.65 -19.48 7.70
CA GLN A 838 -24.93 -18.19 8.34
C GLN A 838 -24.29 -18.14 9.72
N VAL A 839 -23.48 -17.11 9.97
CA VAL A 839 -22.87 -16.84 11.27
C VAL A 839 -23.26 -15.42 11.70
N SER A 840 -23.79 -15.28 12.91
CA SER A 840 -24.04 -13.98 13.53
C SER A 840 -23.37 -13.89 14.90
N LEU A 841 -22.57 -12.84 15.10
CA LEU A 841 -21.90 -12.48 16.35
C LEU A 841 -22.51 -11.18 16.88
N ASP A 842 -23.22 -11.29 17.99
CA ASP A 842 -23.78 -10.17 18.75
C ASP A 842 -22.92 -9.89 20.00
N ASN A 843 -22.57 -8.63 20.17
CA ASN A 843 -21.76 -8.10 21.28
C ASN A 843 -22.34 -6.77 21.80
N LEU A 844 -23.66 -6.58 21.70
CA LEU A 844 -24.39 -5.35 22.06
C LEU A 844 -24.35 -4.98 23.56
N GLN A 845 -23.94 -5.90 24.44
CA GLN A 845 -23.77 -5.64 25.87
C GLN A 845 -22.35 -6.00 26.29
N SER A 846 -21.72 -5.13 27.08
CA SER A 846 -20.28 -5.15 27.41
C SER A 846 -19.74 -6.43 28.07
N ASN A 847 -20.62 -7.34 28.50
CA ASN A 847 -20.30 -8.60 29.18
C ASN A 847 -21.05 -9.82 28.59
N SER A 848 -21.61 -9.73 27.38
CA SER A 848 -22.24 -10.89 26.73
C SER A 848 -21.86 -11.03 25.27
N THR A 849 -21.40 -12.21 24.90
CA THR A 849 -21.03 -12.57 23.53
C THR A 849 -21.92 -13.70 23.08
N LYS A 850 -22.75 -13.46 22.06
CA LYS A 850 -23.65 -14.46 21.48
C LYS A 850 -23.22 -14.79 20.07
N ILE A 851 -22.94 -16.06 19.83
CA ILE A 851 -22.55 -16.58 18.51
C ILE A 851 -23.62 -17.59 18.08
N LYS A 852 -24.32 -17.28 16.98
CA LYS A 852 -25.21 -18.22 16.31
C LYS A 852 -24.58 -18.65 15.01
N ILE A 853 -24.54 -19.96 14.79
CA ILE A 853 -24.04 -20.59 13.56
C ILE A 853 -25.17 -21.48 13.05
N ASP A 854 -25.65 -21.26 11.84
CA ASP A 854 -26.65 -22.09 11.18
C ASP A 854 -26.07 -22.64 9.87
N ILE A 855 -26.20 -23.95 9.67
CA ILE A 855 -25.62 -24.68 8.54
C ILE A 855 -26.70 -25.54 7.88
N GLU A 856 -26.95 -25.29 6.59
CA GLU A 856 -27.81 -26.10 5.71
C GLU A 856 -27.31 -27.56 5.63
N PRO A 857 -28.15 -28.53 5.19
CA PRO A 857 -27.80 -29.95 5.24
C PRO A 857 -26.60 -30.30 4.35
N LEU A 858 -25.52 -30.76 4.98
CA LEU A 858 -24.28 -31.14 4.31
C LEU A 858 -24.43 -32.51 3.64
N VAL A 859 -24.53 -32.55 2.31
CA VAL A 859 -24.55 -33.82 1.53
C VAL A 859 -23.25 -33.99 0.75
N LEU A 860 -22.44 -34.95 1.18
CA LEU A 860 -21.10 -35.25 0.66
C LEU A 860 -21.12 -36.61 -0.06
N ARG A 861 -20.92 -36.62 -1.38
CA ARG A 861 -20.85 -37.80 -2.26
C ARG A 861 -19.42 -38.04 -2.74
N LEU A 862 -18.72 -38.97 -2.08
CA LEU A 862 -17.32 -39.30 -2.38
C LEU A 862 -17.22 -40.68 -3.01
N SER A 863 -16.62 -40.81 -4.20
CA SER A 863 -16.15 -42.12 -4.67
C SER A 863 -14.77 -42.45 -4.11
N LEU A 864 -14.44 -43.74 -4.03
CA LEU A 864 -13.11 -44.22 -3.64
C LEU A 864 -11.99 -43.62 -4.52
N ARG A 865 -12.29 -43.37 -5.82
CA ARG A 865 -11.39 -42.67 -6.75
C ARG A 865 -11.20 -41.20 -6.37
N ASP A 866 -12.28 -40.48 -6.06
CA ASP A 866 -12.22 -39.06 -5.67
C ASP A 866 -11.38 -38.86 -4.39
N ILE A 867 -11.50 -39.80 -3.43
CA ILE A 867 -10.70 -39.82 -2.19
C ILE A 867 -9.21 -40.03 -2.49
N LEU A 868 -8.85 -40.99 -3.36
CA LEU A 868 -7.45 -41.21 -3.76
C LEU A 868 -6.86 -39.99 -4.47
N LEU A 869 -7.62 -39.34 -5.34
CA LEU A 869 -7.20 -38.12 -6.03
C LEU A 869 -6.95 -36.99 -5.01
N ALA A 870 -7.87 -36.74 -4.09
CA ALA A 870 -7.70 -35.74 -3.04
C ALA A 870 -6.46 -36.03 -2.17
N LEU A 871 -6.27 -37.28 -1.73
CA LEU A 871 -5.09 -37.69 -0.95
C LEU A 871 -3.78 -37.55 -1.74
N GLN A 872 -3.77 -37.85 -3.04
CA GLN A 872 -2.60 -37.66 -3.90
C GLN A 872 -2.27 -36.19 -4.13
N ILE A 873 -3.27 -35.32 -4.27
CA ILE A 873 -3.07 -33.87 -4.39
C ILE A 873 -2.52 -33.30 -3.07
N ILE A 874 -3.11 -33.66 -1.92
CA ILE A 874 -2.61 -33.25 -0.59
C ILE A 874 -1.18 -33.76 -0.37
N LYS A 875 -0.88 -35.00 -0.75
CA LYS A 875 0.47 -35.56 -0.64
C LYS A 875 1.48 -34.81 -1.49
N LYS A 876 1.17 -34.53 -2.77
CA LYS A 876 2.03 -33.71 -3.63
C LYS A 876 2.20 -32.29 -3.09
N ALA A 877 1.16 -31.69 -2.53
CA ALA A 877 1.22 -30.37 -1.90
C ALA A 877 2.19 -30.37 -0.71
N SER A 878 2.12 -31.40 0.14
CA SER A 878 3.05 -31.59 1.26
C SER A 878 4.48 -31.82 0.78
N GLU A 879 4.69 -32.66 -0.23
CA GLU A 879 6.02 -32.94 -0.81
C GLU A 879 6.66 -31.67 -1.40
N LEU A 880 5.91 -30.86 -2.16
CA LEU A 880 6.39 -29.58 -2.68
C LEU A 880 6.66 -28.54 -1.57
N SER A 881 5.90 -28.58 -0.47
CA SER A 881 6.14 -27.67 0.68
C SER A 881 7.43 -28.01 1.44
N ASP A 882 7.81 -29.29 1.52
CA ASP A 882 9.07 -29.73 2.13
C ASP A 882 10.29 -29.44 1.23
N GLU A 883 10.13 -29.34 -0.09
CA GLU A 883 11.19 -28.91 -1.02
C GLU A 883 11.39 -27.39 -1.04
N GLY A 884 10.32 -26.60 -0.85
CA GLY A 884 10.38 -25.13 -0.82
C GLY A 884 11.05 -24.53 0.41
N TYR A 885 11.09 -25.26 1.54
CA TYR A 885 11.88 -24.88 2.71
C TYR A 885 13.27 -25.51 2.64
N GLY A 886 14.31 -24.66 2.52
CA GLY A 886 15.72 -25.04 2.42
C GLY A 886 16.35 -25.70 3.66
N LYS A 887 15.72 -26.73 4.24
CA LYS A 887 16.35 -27.61 5.22
C LYS A 887 17.45 -28.40 4.54
N LYS A 888 18.71 -27.95 4.73
CA LYS A 888 19.91 -28.75 4.46
C LYS A 888 19.71 -30.17 5.00
N LYS A 889 19.71 -31.15 4.10
CA LYS A 889 19.65 -32.58 4.48
C LYS A 889 20.91 -32.94 5.27
N ASN A 890 20.79 -32.97 6.59
CA ASN A 890 21.80 -33.63 7.43
C ASN A 890 21.81 -35.14 7.10
N PRO A 891 22.96 -35.75 6.76
CA PRO A 891 23.02 -37.13 6.29
C PRO A 891 22.93 -38.19 7.42
N ASP A 892 22.33 -37.85 8.56
CA ASP A 892 22.29 -38.68 9.78
C ASP A 892 20.87 -38.95 10.33
N SER A 893 19.80 -38.59 9.61
CA SER A 893 18.41 -38.84 10.03
C SER A 893 17.71 -40.01 9.32
N ASP A 894 18.46 -40.94 8.73
CA ASP A 894 17.95 -41.96 7.81
C ASP A 894 17.57 -43.32 8.47
N LEU A 895 17.42 -43.34 9.81
CA LEU A 895 17.08 -44.55 10.58
C LEU A 895 15.62 -44.61 11.10
N ASN A 896 14.85 -43.52 11.04
CA ASN A 896 13.50 -43.45 11.62
C ASN A 896 12.33 -43.23 10.63
N SER A 897 12.60 -43.19 9.32
CA SER A 897 11.57 -42.99 8.27
C SER A 897 11.04 -44.29 7.62
N LYS A 898 11.52 -45.48 8.05
CA LYS A 898 11.11 -46.80 7.52
C LYS A 898 10.27 -47.65 8.49
N LYS A 899 9.15 -47.12 9.00
CA LYS A 899 8.12 -47.90 9.71
C LYS A 899 6.67 -47.49 9.42
N ILE A 900 6.31 -47.29 8.15
CA ILE A 900 4.90 -47.34 7.69
C ILE A 900 4.81 -48.18 6.40
N SER A 901 5.19 -49.46 6.48
CA SER A 901 5.05 -50.41 5.35
C SER A 901 5.10 -51.88 5.78
N SER A 902 4.22 -52.30 6.69
CA SER A 902 3.86 -53.71 6.92
C SER A 902 2.65 -53.80 7.85
N ILE A 903 1.46 -54.00 7.27
CA ILE A 903 0.30 -54.51 8.02
C ILE A 903 0.16 -55.97 7.60
N ASP A 904 0.88 -56.84 8.31
CA ASP A 904 0.53 -58.26 8.42
C ASP A 904 -0.16 -58.42 9.79
N GLY A 905 -1.32 -59.08 9.79
CA GLY A 905 -2.15 -59.17 10.99
C GLY A 905 -1.83 -60.38 11.84
N GLU A 906 -1.84 -60.22 13.17
CA GLU A 906 -2.11 -61.34 14.07
C GLU A 906 -2.79 -60.92 15.39
N SER A 907 -3.55 -61.88 15.91
CA SER A 907 -4.55 -61.84 16.99
C SER A 907 -4.36 -60.97 18.25
N LEU A 908 -5.48 -60.42 18.71
CA LEU A 908 -5.74 -60.14 20.13
C LEU A 908 -5.64 -61.42 20.99
N ASN A 909 -4.87 -61.37 22.09
CA ASN A 909 -5.19 -62.10 23.33
C ASN A 909 -4.25 -61.74 24.49
N THR A 910 -4.79 -61.14 25.58
CA THR A 910 -4.75 -61.70 26.95
C THR A 910 -5.36 -60.73 27.97
N ARG A 911 -5.95 -61.28 29.05
CA ARG A 911 -6.64 -60.56 30.14
C ARG A 911 -5.66 -60.14 31.26
N PRO A 912 -6.00 -59.11 32.07
CA PRO A 912 -5.19 -58.67 33.20
C PRO A 912 -5.47 -59.44 34.50
N THR A 913 -4.45 -59.63 35.33
CA THR A 913 -4.57 -60.13 36.72
C THR A 913 -3.49 -59.54 37.63
N GLY A 914 -3.81 -59.22 38.90
CA GLY A 914 -2.80 -59.34 39.97
C GLY A 914 -2.29 -58.09 40.71
N LYS A 915 -3.21 -57.28 41.25
CA LYS A 915 -3.14 -56.56 42.55
C LYS A 915 -1.91 -56.66 43.49
N VAL A 916 -1.63 -55.51 44.16
CA VAL A 916 -1.09 -55.30 45.54
C VAL A 916 0.44 -55.46 45.71
N ALA A 917 1.27 -54.54 46.26
CA ALA A 917 1.21 -53.30 47.08
C ALA A 917 1.78 -53.43 48.52
N ILE A 918 2.62 -52.46 48.93
CA ILE A 918 3.15 -52.22 50.29
C ILE A 918 3.25 -50.67 50.43
N SER A 919 2.40 -49.97 51.18
CA SER A 919 2.43 -49.68 52.64
C SER A 919 3.63 -48.78 53.06
N SER A 920 3.51 -47.70 53.85
CA SER A 920 2.63 -47.55 55.03
C SER A 920 2.35 -46.09 55.51
N ARG A 921 1.27 -45.97 56.30
CA ARG A 921 0.64 -44.80 56.99
C ARG A 921 1.54 -43.88 57.86
N LYS A 922 1.03 -42.66 58.12
CA LYS A 922 0.73 -42.15 59.49
C LYS A 922 -0.35 -41.04 59.52
N THR A 923 -0.90 -40.77 60.72
CA THR A 923 -2.15 -40.02 61.01
C THR A 923 -1.92 -38.77 61.90
N PRO A 924 -2.93 -37.88 62.16
CA PRO A 924 -2.70 -36.43 62.34
C PRO A 924 -2.87 -35.83 63.76
N THR A 925 -2.80 -34.47 63.82
CA THR A 925 -3.23 -33.48 64.85
C THR A 925 -2.24 -33.01 65.94
N GLY A 926 -2.27 -31.68 66.23
CA GLY A 926 -1.59 -31.01 67.35
C GLY A 926 -1.27 -29.52 67.09
N ALA A 927 -1.89 -28.59 67.82
CA ALA A 927 -1.84 -27.12 67.56
C ALA A 927 -0.82 -26.34 68.43
N ALA A 928 -0.43 -25.11 68.02
CA ALA A 928 -0.69 -23.86 68.78
C ALA A 928 0.03 -22.58 68.22
N ASN A 929 -0.72 -21.47 68.12
CA ASN A 929 -0.35 -20.05 68.44
C ASN A 929 0.87 -19.36 67.77
N LYS A 930 0.86 -18.05 67.39
CA LYS A 930 -0.19 -17.02 67.27
C LYS A 930 0.34 -15.77 66.50
N THR A 931 -0.58 -14.83 66.19
CA THR A 931 -0.43 -13.39 65.87
C THR A 931 0.11 -12.88 64.51
N ASN A 932 -0.83 -12.27 63.77
CA ASN A 932 -0.79 -10.95 63.12
C ASN A 932 0.24 -10.65 62.01
N LEU A 933 -0.26 -10.39 60.79
CA LEU A 933 -0.51 -9.01 60.32
C LEU A 933 -1.42 -9.00 59.07
N ASN A 934 -2.03 -7.84 58.78
CA ASN A 934 -2.99 -7.68 57.70
C ASN A 934 -2.36 -7.85 56.31
N ASN A 935 -3.09 -8.47 55.39
CA ASN A 935 -3.30 -7.81 54.09
C ASN A 935 -4.64 -8.18 53.46
N LYS A 936 -5.42 -7.16 53.10
CA LYS A 936 -6.65 -7.31 52.30
C LYS A 936 -6.24 -7.38 50.83
N ASN A 937 -5.98 -8.57 50.32
CA ASN A 937 -5.96 -8.74 48.87
C ASN A 937 -7.37 -9.04 48.39
N SER A 938 -7.91 -8.06 47.65
CA SER A 938 -9.14 -8.13 46.88
C SER A 938 -9.21 -9.42 46.08
N ALA A 939 -10.17 -10.29 46.43
CA ALA A 939 -10.69 -11.25 45.48
C ALA A 939 -11.38 -10.45 44.37
N THR A 940 -10.70 -10.27 43.24
CA THR A 940 -11.28 -9.72 42.03
C THR A 940 -12.42 -10.64 41.61
N ARG A 941 -13.66 -10.27 41.92
CA ARG A 941 -14.82 -10.86 41.28
C ARG A 941 -14.75 -10.45 39.81
N MET A 942 -14.18 -11.31 38.97
CA MET A 942 -14.57 -11.34 37.56
C MET A 942 -16.08 -11.50 37.54
N SER A 943 -16.79 -10.51 37.01
CA SER A 943 -18.16 -10.72 36.54
C SER A 943 -18.11 -11.89 35.55
N PRO A 944 -19.00 -12.88 35.64
CA PRO A 944 -19.09 -13.89 34.60
C PRO A 944 -19.45 -13.19 33.28
N ASN A 945 -18.64 -13.40 32.25
CA ASN A 945 -19.06 -13.10 30.88
C ASN A 945 -20.14 -14.12 30.51
N ASN A 946 -21.30 -13.63 30.10
CA ASN A 946 -22.37 -14.49 29.61
C ASN A 946 -22.05 -14.85 28.15
N GLU A 947 -21.39 -15.98 27.95
CA GLU A 947 -20.97 -16.47 26.65
C GLU A 947 -21.92 -17.59 26.20
N GLU A 948 -22.54 -17.42 25.03
CA GLU A 948 -23.52 -18.37 24.49
C GLU A 948 -23.21 -18.61 23.00
N LEU A 949 -22.83 -19.84 22.67
CA LEU A 949 -22.65 -20.30 21.29
C LEU A 949 -23.70 -21.37 20.99
N SER A 950 -24.51 -21.13 19.97
CA SER A 950 -25.52 -22.05 19.47
C SER A 950 -25.20 -22.37 18.01
N ALA A 951 -24.75 -23.59 17.74
CA ALA A 951 -24.48 -24.09 16.41
C ALA A 951 -25.55 -25.10 16.00
N THR A 952 -26.33 -24.78 14.97
CA THR A 952 -27.31 -25.67 14.36
C THR A 952 -26.76 -26.23 13.05
N LEU A 953 -26.92 -27.54 12.85
CA LEU A 953 -26.66 -28.21 11.59
C LEU A 953 -27.94 -28.95 11.21
N GLU A 954 -28.54 -28.66 10.06
CA GLU A 954 -29.81 -29.27 9.65
C GLU A 954 -29.68 -30.76 9.29
N GLY A 955 -28.47 -31.21 8.97
CA GLY A 955 -28.12 -32.62 8.83
C GLY A 955 -26.74 -32.80 8.19
N MET A 956 -26.22 -34.02 8.26
CA MET A 956 -25.03 -34.43 7.51
C MET A 956 -25.26 -35.80 6.89
N ARG A 957 -25.02 -35.94 5.60
CA ARG A 957 -25.09 -37.21 4.87
C ARG A 957 -23.81 -37.44 4.09
N LEU A 958 -23.09 -38.50 4.44
CA LEU A 958 -21.91 -38.98 3.72
C LEU A 958 -22.31 -40.23 2.93
N VAL A 959 -22.29 -40.12 1.60
CA VAL A 959 -22.47 -41.26 0.70
C VAL A 959 -21.11 -41.64 0.13
N LEU A 960 -20.69 -42.87 0.42
CA LEU A 960 -19.51 -43.48 -0.20
C LEU A 960 -19.95 -44.21 -1.48
N ILE A 961 -19.25 -43.95 -2.58
CA ILE A 961 -19.54 -44.49 -3.92
C ILE A 961 -18.44 -45.47 -4.34
N GLY A 962 -18.84 -46.58 -4.94
CA GLY A 962 -17.93 -47.62 -5.46
C GLY A 962 -17.11 -47.16 -6.68
N ASP A 963 -16.10 -47.94 -7.04
CA ASP A 963 -15.14 -47.65 -8.10
C ASP A 963 -15.58 -48.13 -9.50
N LEU A 964 -16.20 -49.32 -9.59
CA LEU A 964 -16.48 -50.00 -10.87
C LEU A 964 -17.70 -49.44 -11.64
N HIS A 965 -18.80 -49.21 -10.93
CA HIS A 965 -20.12 -48.87 -11.50
C HIS A 965 -20.73 -47.59 -10.91
N GLU A 966 -19.95 -46.82 -10.15
CA GLU A 966 -20.33 -45.55 -9.49
C GLU A 966 -21.63 -45.58 -8.65
N LEU A 967 -22.03 -46.77 -8.19
CA LEU A 967 -23.18 -46.91 -7.29
C LEU A 967 -22.79 -46.61 -5.83
N PRO A 968 -23.70 -46.01 -5.03
CA PRO A 968 -23.56 -45.91 -3.58
C PRO A 968 -23.32 -47.28 -2.92
N ILE A 969 -22.30 -47.36 -2.05
CA ILE A 969 -21.94 -48.55 -1.28
C ILE A 969 -22.19 -48.41 0.22
N MET A 970 -22.13 -47.18 0.75
CA MET A 970 -22.43 -46.86 2.14
C MET A 970 -23.14 -45.50 2.20
N ASP A 971 -24.14 -45.38 3.07
CA ASP A 971 -24.87 -44.16 3.37
C ASP A 971 -24.85 -43.93 4.88
N LEU A 972 -24.00 -43.02 5.33
CA LEU A 972 -23.92 -42.56 6.71
C LEU A 972 -24.72 -41.27 6.81
N SER A 973 -25.68 -41.21 7.72
CA SER A 973 -26.49 -40.02 7.92
C SER A 973 -26.63 -39.67 9.40
N VAL A 974 -26.49 -38.39 9.68
CA VAL A 974 -26.72 -37.75 10.97
C VAL A 974 -27.85 -36.76 10.76
N LYS A 975 -28.94 -36.95 11.50
CA LYS A 975 -30.06 -35.99 11.50
C LYS A 975 -29.64 -34.66 12.11
N GLY A 976 -30.36 -33.60 11.76
CA GLY A 976 -30.06 -32.27 12.27
C GLY A 976 -29.97 -32.21 13.79
N PHE A 977 -28.93 -31.53 14.27
CA PHE A 977 -28.63 -31.39 15.68
C PHE A 977 -28.21 -29.96 16.03
N THR A 978 -28.33 -29.64 17.31
CA THR A 978 -27.86 -28.37 17.88
C THR A 978 -26.81 -28.65 18.94
N VAL A 979 -25.70 -27.94 18.84
CA VAL A 979 -24.66 -27.86 19.87
C VAL A 979 -24.83 -26.52 20.58
N THR A 980 -25.11 -26.55 21.88
CA THR A 980 -25.07 -25.35 22.72
C THR A 980 -23.84 -25.39 23.61
N VAL A 981 -23.09 -24.30 23.63
CA VAL A 981 -21.86 -24.12 24.40
C VAL A 981 -21.96 -22.83 25.19
N ASN A 982 -21.92 -22.92 26.51
CA ASN A 982 -22.04 -21.78 27.40
C ASN A 982 -20.75 -21.59 28.21
N ASP A 983 -20.46 -20.33 28.55
CA ASP A 983 -19.42 -19.91 29.51
C ASP A 983 -18.02 -20.49 29.20
N TRP A 984 -17.61 -20.52 27.93
CA TRP A 984 -16.41 -21.24 27.49
C TRP A 984 -15.11 -20.70 28.08
N SER A 985 -15.02 -19.40 28.37
CA SER A 985 -13.88 -18.77 29.05
C SER A 985 -13.82 -19.09 30.55
N SER A 986 -14.94 -19.51 31.14
CA SER A 986 -15.05 -19.87 32.56
C SER A 986 -15.43 -21.35 32.74
N ASN A 987 -16.62 -21.64 33.26
CA ASN A 987 -17.09 -22.99 33.51
C ASN A 987 -17.82 -23.55 32.27
N LEU A 988 -17.06 -23.83 31.21
CA LEU A 988 -17.54 -24.41 29.95
C LEU A 988 -18.57 -25.52 30.20
N ARG A 989 -19.75 -25.35 29.61
CA ARG A 989 -20.77 -26.40 29.48
C ARG A 989 -21.11 -26.53 28.00
N ALA A 990 -20.88 -27.71 27.42
CA ALA A 990 -21.25 -28.00 26.05
C ALA A 990 -22.14 -29.25 26.01
N ASN A 991 -23.23 -29.19 25.25
CA ASN A 991 -24.13 -30.32 25.07
C ASN A 991 -24.56 -30.45 23.61
N ALA A 992 -24.62 -31.69 23.12
CA ALA A 992 -25.04 -32.03 21.77
C ALA A 992 -25.83 -33.35 21.77
N ASN A 993 -26.90 -33.43 20.99
CA ASN A 993 -27.70 -34.65 20.81
C ASN A 993 -27.58 -35.09 19.35
N LEU A 994 -26.93 -36.23 19.10
CA LEU A 994 -26.63 -36.77 17.77
C LEU A 994 -27.54 -37.97 17.48
N ASP A 995 -28.32 -37.91 16.39
CA ASP A 995 -29.14 -39.02 15.91
C ASP A 995 -28.55 -39.55 14.60
N MET A 996 -27.86 -40.70 14.63
CA MET A 996 -27.11 -41.21 13.47
C MET A 996 -27.49 -42.65 13.06
N PHE A 997 -27.40 -42.95 11.78
CA PHE A 997 -27.51 -44.30 11.22
C PHE A 997 -26.48 -44.53 10.10
N ILE A 998 -26.18 -45.79 9.80
CA ILE A 998 -25.30 -46.17 8.69
C ILE A 998 -25.93 -47.36 7.97
N ASN A 999 -26.17 -47.20 6.66
CA ASN A 999 -26.62 -48.27 5.77
C ASN A 999 -25.48 -48.69 4.83
N VAL A 1000 -25.48 -49.96 4.43
CA VAL A 1000 -24.57 -50.53 3.43
C VAL A 1000 -25.39 -51.17 2.32
N ASN A 1001 -25.01 -50.97 1.06
CA ASN A 1001 -25.74 -51.49 -0.08
C ASN A 1001 -25.39 -52.98 -0.31
N ASN A 1002 -26.38 -53.87 -0.21
CA ASN A 1002 -26.20 -55.28 -0.53
C ASN A 1002 -26.48 -55.52 -2.03
N PHE A 1003 -25.41 -55.60 -2.82
CA PHE A 1003 -25.50 -55.83 -4.27
C PHE A 1003 -26.32 -57.07 -4.66
N SER A 1004 -26.29 -58.17 -3.89
CA SER A 1004 -27.07 -59.38 -4.18
C SER A 1004 -28.58 -59.11 -4.20
N LYS A 1005 -29.06 -58.34 -3.21
CA LYS A 1005 -30.47 -57.95 -3.06
C LYS A 1005 -30.82 -56.63 -3.76
N SER A 1006 -29.81 -55.87 -4.23
CA SER A 1006 -29.92 -54.46 -4.65
C SER A 1006 -30.72 -53.61 -3.66
N ALA A 1007 -30.47 -53.81 -2.36
CA ALA A 1007 -31.20 -53.16 -1.27
C ALA A 1007 -30.24 -52.73 -0.16
N TRP A 1008 -30.60 -51.64 0.53
CA TRP A 1008 -29.88 -51.13 1.69
C TRP A 1008 -30.10 -52.03 2.91
N GLU A 1009 -29.02 -52.43 3.57
CA GLU A 1009 -29.04 -53.12 4.86
C GLU A 1009 -28.48 -52.18 5.95
N PRO A 1010 -29.13 -52.04 7.13
CA PRO A 1010 -28.59 -51.20 8.19
C PRO A 1010 -27.35 -51.87 8.81
N LEU A 1011 -26.20 -51.19 8.75
CA LEU A 1011 -25.00 -51.55 9.51
C LEU A 1011 -25.10 -51.02 10.95
N LEU A 1012 -25.63 -49.80 11.10
CA LEU A 1012 -25.93 -49.16 12.39
C LEU A 1012 -27.37 -48.63 12.34
N GLU A 1013 -28.23 -49.19 13.19
CA GLU A 1013 -29.60 -48.67 13.34
C GLU A 1013 -29.62 -47.27 13.99
N PRO A 1014 -30.69 -46.46 13.80
CA PRO A 1014 -30.76 -45.08 14.28
C PRO A 1014 -30.50 -44.88 15.79
N TRP A 1015 -29.23 -44.61 16.10
CA TRP A 1015 -28.67 -44.52 17.45
C TRP A 1015 -28.66 -43.06 17.91
N GLN A 1016 -29.23 -42.83 19.09
CA GLN A 1016 -29.34 -41.50 19.69
C GLN A 1016 -28.28 -41.35 20.79
N LEU A 1017 -27.36 -40.42 20.63
CA LEU A 1017 -26.21 -40.26 21.49
C LEU A 1017 -26.09 -38.81 21.95
N LYS A 1018 -25.93 -38.62 23.26
CA LYS A 1018 -25.84 -37.31 23.90
C LYS A 1018 -24.45 -37.14 24.47
N PHE A 1019 -23.77 -36.09 24.01
CA PHE A 1019 -22.54 -35.60 24.60
C PHE A 1019 -22.88 -34.52 25.64
N TYR A 1020 -22.30 -34.64 26.83
CA TYR A 1020 -22.27 -33.56 27.81
C TYR A 1020 -20.81 -33.38 28.25
N ILE A 1021 -20.22 -32.24 27.88
CA ILE A 1021 -18.85 -31.88 28.24
C ILE A 1021 -18.94 -30.74 29.26
N SER A 1022 -18.27 -30.90 30.40
CA SER A 1022 -18.15 -29.81 31.37
C SER A 1022 -16.70 -29.63 31.80
N ARG A 1023 -16.20 -28.39 31.80
CA ARG A 1023 -14.89 -28.04 32.38
C ARG A 1023 -15.10 -27.06 33.51
N GLN A 1024 -14.67 -27.44 34.71
CA GLN A 1024 -14.54 -26.53 35.84
C GLN A 1024 -13.07 -26.10 35.94
N ILE A 1025 -12.82 -24.83 36.27
CA ILE A 1025 -11.44 -24.31 36.38
C ILE A 1025 -10.82 -24.61 37.76
N ASN A 1026 -11.65 -24.67 38.81
CA ASN A 1026 -11.21 -24.84 40.20
C ASN A 1026 -12.05 -25.92 40.92
N PRO A 1027 -11.57 -27.17 41.06
CA PRO A 1027 -10.34 -27.73 40.47
C PRO A 1027 -10.44 -27.87 38.95
N ASN A 1028 -9.32 -27.81 38.23
CA ASN A 1028 -9.29 -27.98 36.78
C ASN A 1028 -9.61 -29.44 36.41
N PHE A 1029 -10.87 -29.70 36.05
CA PHE A 1029 -11.36 -31.02 35.67
C PHE A 1029 -12.32 -30.88 34.49
N MET A 1030 -12.13 -31.75 33.49
CA MET A 1030 -13.00 -31.86 32.33
C MET A 1030 -13.71 -33.22 32.39
N SER A 1031 -15.04 -33.22 32.53
CA SER A 1031 -15.88 -34.39 32.31
C SER A 1031 -16.33 -34.45 30.85
N ILE A 1032 -16.35 -35.65 30.29
CA ILE A 1032 -16.96 -35.95 28.99
C ILE A 1032 -17.91 -37.12 29.25
N ASP A 1033 -19.17 -36.79 29.47
CA ASP A 1033 -20.22 -37.75 29.78
C ASP A 1033 -20.93 -38.14 28.48
N LEU A 1034 -20.80 -39.41 28.12
CA LEU A 1034 -21.42 -40.01 26.93
C LEU A 1034 -22.66 -40.81 27.37
N THR A 1035 -23.85 -40.39 26.96
CA THR A 1035 -25.09 -41.08 27.33
C THR A 1035 -25.94 -41.39 26.11
N SER A 1036 -26.61 -42.54 26.10
CA SER A 1036 -27.52 -42.93 25.02
C SER A 1036 -28.84 -43.41 25.61
N SER A 1037 -29.96 -43.05 24.95
CA SER A 1037 -31.31 -43.52 25.27
C SER A 1037 -31.66 -44.85 24.59
N LYS A 1038 -30.81 -45.36 23.70
CA LYS A 1038 -31.03 -46.58 22.91
C LYS A 1038 -29.84 -47.53 23.02
N ASN A 1039 -30.11 -48.81 22.84
CA ASN A 1039 -29.04 -49.78 22.63
C ASN A 1039 -28.33 -49.50 21.30
N LEU A 1040 -27.03 -49.83 21.24
CA LEU A 1040 -26.25 -49.81 20.01
C LEU A 1040 -26.52 -51.13 19.27
N GLU A 1041 -27.30 -51.06 18.18
CA GLU A 1041 -27.66 -52.23 17.37
C GLU A 1041 -26.89 -52.18 16.04
N LEU A 1042 -26.02 -53.18 15.83
CA LEU A 1042 -25.03 -53.21 14.76
C LEU A 1042 -25.06 -54.55 14.04
N THR A 1043 -25.32 -54.53 12.73
CA THR A 1043 -25.50 -55.72 11.90
C THR A 1043 -24.38 -55.82 10.86
N ILE A 1044 -23.48 -56.78 11.03
CA ILE A 1044 -22.41 -57.07 10.06
C ILE A 1044 -22.77 -58.34 9.30
N THR A 1045 -22.87 -58.25 7.96
CA THR A 1045 -23.05 -59.41 7.07
C THR A 1045 -21.75 -59.77 6.35
N SER A 1046 -21.66 -60.97 5.77
CA SER A 1046 -20.53 -61.38 4.93
C SER A 1046 -20.37 -60.50 3.68
N ALA A 1047 -21.48 -59.98 3.14
CA ALA A 1047 -21.47 -59.02 2.05
C ALA A 1047 -20.81 -57.69 2.48
N THR A 1048 -21.17 -57.16 3.66
CA THR A 1048 -20.55 -55.95 4.23
C THR A 1048 -19.04 -56.12 4.41
N ILE A 1049 -18.59 -57.26 4.94
CA ILE A 1049 -17.16 -57.55 5.13
C ILE A 1049 -16.43 -57.62 3.78
N SER A 1050 -17.00 -58.34 2.79
CA SER A 1050 -16.42 -58.47 1.45
C SER A 1050 -16.28 -57.10 0.76
N LEU A 1051 -17.32 -56.26 0.85
CA LEU A 1051 -17.34 -54.91 0.30
C LEU A 1051 -16.30 -53.99 0.98
N ALA A 1052 -16.20 -54.05 2.31
CA ALA A 1052 -15.19 -53.31 3.05
C ALA A 1052 -13.76 -53.74 2.68
N MET A 1053 -13.50 -55.05 2.60
CA MET A 1053 -12.20 -55.60 2.19
C MET A 1053 -11.82 -55.20 0.75
N LYS A 1054 -12.76 -55.27 -0.20
CA LYS A 1054 -12.55 -54.79 -1.58
C LYS A 1054 -12.22 -53.29 -1.61
N SER A 1055 -12.95 -52.47 -0.85
CA SER A 1055 -12.73 -51.01 -0.77
C SER A 1055 -11.36 -50.65 -0.18
N VAL A 1056 -10.95 -51.34 0.90
CA VAL A 1056 -9.61 -51.18 1.49
C VAL A 1056 -8.51 -51.66 0.52
N GLN A 1057 -8.73 -52.77 -0.20
CA GLN A 1057 -7.81 -53.26 -1.21
C GLN A 1057 -7.66 -52.25 -2.37
N PHE A 1058 -8.73 -51.54 -2.75
CA PHE A 1058 -8.66 -50.48 -3.76
C PHE A 1058 -7.86 -49.28 -3.24
N LEU A 1059 -8.18 -48.77 -2.05
CA LEU A 1059 -7.48 -47.61 -1.44
C LEU A 1059 -5.98 -47.87 -1.15
N THR A 1060 -5.56 -49.14 -1.04
CA THR A 1060 -4.16 -49.52 -0.83
C THR A 1060 -3.39 -49.86 -2.11
N ARG A 1061 -4.04 -49.92 -3.28
CA ARG A 1061 -3.36 -50.09 -4.58
C ARG A 1061 -2.54 -48.86 -4.93
N LYS A 1062 -1.28 -49.07 -5.32
CA LYS A 1062 -0.38 -48.03 -5.86
C LYS A 1062 -0.61 -47.80 -7.36
N ASP A 1063 -1.86 -47.74 -7.80
CA ASP A 1063 -2.21 -47.40 -9.17
C ASP A 1063 -2.13 -45.87 -9.36
N ASP A 1064 -1.53 -45.42 -10.47
CA ASP A 1064 -1.54 -43.99 -10.84
C ASP A 1064 -2.89 -43.60 -11.44
N VAL A 1065 -3.86 -43.34 -10.56
CA VAL A 1065 -5.23 -42.94 -10.89
C VAL A 1065 -5.28 -41.65 -11.73
N LEU A 1066 -4.29 -40.76 -11.59
CA LEU A 1066 -4.17 -39.51 -12.35
C LEU A 1066 -3.91 -39.74 -13.84
N SER A 1067 -3.36 -40.89 -14.22
CA SER A 1067 -3.00 -41.21 -15.61
C SER A 1067 -4.12 -41.90 -16.41
N LYS A 1068 -5.09 -42.53 -15.74
CA LYS A 1068 -6.12 -43.38 -16.35
C LYS A 1068 -7.48 -42.68 -16.34
N ALA A 1069 -8.05 -42.44 -17.53
CA ALA A 1069 -9.42 -41.96 -17.66
C ALA A 1069 -10.41 -42.87 -16.92
N ARG A 1070 -11.44 -42.25 -16.33
CA ARG A 1070 -12.57 -42.91 -15.65
C ARG A 1070 -13.29 -43.85 -16.64
N ARG A 1071 -13.08 -45.16 -16.49
CA ARG A 1071 -13.92 -46.19 -17.14
C ARG A 1071 -15.06 -46.53 -16.20
N ILE A 1072 -16.26 -46.63 -16.74
CA ILE A 1072 -17.49 -46.87 -16.00
C ILE A 1072 -18.11 -48.12 -16.61
N ASP A 1073 -18.08 -49.21 -15.86
CA ASP A 1073 -18.67 -50.47 -16.27
C ASP A 1073 -20.16 -50.49 -15.90
N ALA A 1074 -20.99 -51.09 -16.74
CA ALA A 1074 -22.42 -51.16 -16.49
C ALA A 1074 -22.74 -52.11 -15.31
N PRO A 1075 -23.64 -51.75 -14.38
CA PRO A 1075 -23.96 -52.59 -13.22
C PRO A 1075 -24.71 -53.88 -13.58
N TYR A 1076 -25.25 -53.99 -14.80
CA TYR A 1076 -25.88 -55.19 -15.32
C TYR A 1076 -25.24 -55.58 -16.67
N THR A 1077 -25.22 -56.88 -16.96
CA THR A 1077 -24.91 -57.42 -18.29
C THR A 1077 -26.02 -58.39 -18.67
N ILE A 1078 -26.70 -58.13 -19.79
CA ILE A 1078 -27.72 -59.03 -20.33
C ILE A 1078 -27.04 -60.06 -21.21
N LYS A 1079 -27.39 -61.33 -21.04
CA LYS A 1079 -26.95 -62.46 -21.86
C LYS A 1079 -28.14 -63.13 -22.54
N ASN A 1080 -28.07 -63.34 -23.85
CA ASN A 1080 -29.10 -64.08 -24.59
C ASN A 1080 -28.64 -65.52 -24.88
N TYR A 1081 -29.36 -66.50 -24.33
CA TYR A 1081 -29.24 -67.92 -24.70
C TYR A 1081 -30.64 -68.55 -24.88
N THR A 1082 -31.54 -67.81 -25.52
CA THR A 1082 -32.94 -68.24 -25.73
C THR A 1082 -33.13 -69.10 -26.99
N GLY A 1083 -32.14 -69.15 -27.89
CA GLY A 1083 -32.28 -69.72 -29.23
C GLY A 1083 -32.97 -68.80 -30.24
N PHE A 1084 -33.28 -67.55 -29.85
CA PHE A 1084 -33.90 -66.53 -30.71
C PHE A 1084 -33.14 -65.21 -30.54
N ASP A 1085 -33.22 -64.31 -31.53
CA ASP A 1085 -32.89 -62.90 -31.33
C ASP A 1085 -33.86 -62.29 -30.31
N ILE A 1086 -33.36 -61.48 -29.37
CA ILE A 1086 -34.21 -60.82 -28.36
C ILE A 1086 -34.12 -59.31 -28.45
N ILE A 1087 -35.24 -58.65 -28.21
CA ILE A 1087 -35.32 -57.20 -28.00
C ILE A 1087 -35.65 -56.98 -26.53
N VAL A 1088 -34.80 -56.22 -25.84
CA VAL A 1088 -34.88 -55.94 -24.40
C VAL A 1088 -35.02 -54.44 -24.19
N TRP A 1089 -35.92 -54.00 -23.30
CA TRP A 1089 -36.14 -52.58 -22.98
C TRP A 1089 -36.39 -52.35 -21.48
N ALA A 1090 -36.17 -51.13 -21.01
CA ALA A 1090 -36.50 -50.73 -19.64
C ALA A 1090 -38.03 -50.55 -19.48
N ASP A 1091 -38.64 -51.25 -18.53
CA ASP A 1091 -40.07 -51.19 -18.24
C ASP A 1091 -40.33 -50.31 -17.01
N LEU A 1092 -40.04 -49.02 -17.17
CA LEU A 1092 -40.25 -47.98 -16.16
C LEU A 1092 -41.70 -47.50 -16.17
N HIS A 1093 -42.30 -47.41 -14.99
CA HIS A 1093 -43.74 -47.21 -14.82
C HIS A 1093 -44.21 -45.82 -15.31
N GLY A 1094 -45.00 -45.77 -16.38
CA GLY A 1094 -45.97 -44.69 -16.64
C GLY A 1094 -45.68 -43.67 -17.74
N ASP A 1095 -44.54 -43.70 -18.44
CA ASP A 1095 -44.24 -42.75 -19.53
C ASP A 1095 -44.17 -43.46 -20.89
N GLU A 1096 -44.90 -42.97 -21.91
CA GLU A 1096 -44.90 -43.53 -23.29
C GLU A 1096 -43.53 -43.40 -23.99
N LYS A 1097 -42.56 -42.73 -23.35
CA LYS A 1097 -41.18 -42.56 -23.79
C LYS A 1097 -40.27 -43.76 -23.50
N SER A 1098 -40.74 -44.79 -22.79
CA SER A 1098 -39.96 -45.97 -22.38
C SER A 1098 -39.29 -46.74 -23.55
N ASN A 1099 -39.83 -46.63 -24.77
CA ASN A 1099 -39.27 -47.26 -25.98
C ASN A 1099 -37.90 -46.69 -26.44
N LYS A 1100 -37.35 -45.63 -25.82
CA LYS A 1100 -36.06 -45.05 -26.23
C LYS A 1100 -34.83 -45.88 -25.83
N MET A 1101 -34.91 -46.68 -24.77
CA MET A 1101 -33.79 -47.51 -24.30
C MET A 1101 -34.10 -48.98 -24.55
N SER A 1102 -33.78 -49.45 -25.76
CA SER A 1102 -33.90 -50.85 -26.14
C SER A 1102 -32.64 -51.34 -26.85
N VAL A 1103 -32.28 -52.60 -26.58
CA VAL A 1103 -31.12 -53.28 -27.18
C VAL A 1103 -31.63 -54.55 -27.86
N LYS A 1104 -31.18 -54.79 -29.10
CA LYS A 1104 -31.39 -56.06 -29.80
C LYS A 1104 -30.13 -56.92 -29.67
N LEU A 1105 -30.28 -58.14 -29.18
CA LEU A 1105 -29.23 -59.12 -28.94
C LEU A 1105 -29.48 -60.36 -29.80
N LYS A 1106 -28.44 -60.86 -30.46
CA LYS A 1106 -28.47 -62.19 -31.10
C LYS A 1106 -28.34 -63.30 -30.08
N ASP A 1107 -28.69 -64.52 -30.47
CA ASP A 1107 -28.48 -65.69 -29.61
C ASP A 1107 -26.98 -65.96 -29.39
N GLY A 1108 -26.57 -66.09 -28.12
CA GLY A 1108 -25.18 -66.15 -27.69
C GLY A 1108 -24.48 -64.80 -27.48
N GLU A 1109 -25.18 -63.67 -27.62
CA GLU A 1109 -24.62 -62.32 -27.45
C GLU A 1109 -24.87 -61.76 -26.04
N ASP A 1110 -23.86 -61.06 -25.51
CA ASP A 1110 -23.89 -60.36 -24.22
C ASP A 1110 -23.79 -58.84 -24.45
N SER A 1111 -24.53 -58.02 -23.71
CA SER A 1111 -24.40 -56.55 -23.75
C SER A 1111 -24.47 -55.91 -22.36
N PRO A 1112 -23.66 -54.88 -22.07
CA PRO A 1112 -23.80 -54.05 -20.87
C PRO A 1112 -25.17 -53.35 -20.84
N TRP A 1113 -25.74 -53.22 -19.65
CA TRP A 1113 -27.08 -52.64 -19.45
C TRP A 1113 -27.13 -51.68 -18.26
N GLN A 1114 -27.77 -50.53 -18.49
CA GLN A 1114 -27.98 -49.47 -17.51
C GLN A 1114 -29.45 -49.02 -17.61
N PHE A 1115 -30.08 -48.66 -16.48
CA PHE A 1115 -31.46 -48.17 -16.46
C PHE A 1115 -31.55 -46.64 -16.58
N GLU A 1116 -30.49 -45.95 -16.18
CA GLU A 1116 -30.33 -44.50 -16.15
C GLU A 1116 -28.86 -44.19 -16.48
N ASP A 1117 -28.58 -42.95 -16.88
CA ASP A 1117 -27.20 -42.46 -16.98
C ASP A 1117 -26.53 -42.52 -15.60
N TRP A 1118 -25.28 -42.98 -15.54
CA TRP A 1118 -24.53 -43.14 -14.28
C TRP A 1118 -24.45 -41.84 -13.45
N GLU A 1119 -24.42 -40.67 -14.09
CA GLU A 1119 -24.44 -39.36 -13.43
C GLU A 1119 -25.74 -39.15 -12.63
N LYS A 1120 -26.89 -39.49 -13.23
CA LYS A 1120 -28.20 -39.43 -12.57
C LYS A 1120 -28.31 -40.51 -11.49
N ALA A 1121 -27.80 -41.71 -11.74
CA ALA A 1121 -27.75 -42.78 -10.74
C ALA A 1121 -26.82 -42.45 -9.54
N ARG A 1122 -25.85 -41.55 -9.72
CA ARG A 1122 -24.97 -41.01 -8.68
C ARG A 1122 -25.64 -39.91 -7.85
N GLU A 1123 -26.46 -39.06 -8.47
CA GLU A 1123 -27.23 -38.03 -7.76
C GLU A 1123 -28.49 -38.58 -7.07
N ASN A 1124 -29.17 -39.56 -7.68
CA ASN A 1124 -30.41 -40.19 -7.20
C ASN A 1124 -30.14 -41.22 -6.09
N LEU A 1125 -30.31 -40.79 -4.84
CA LEU A 1125 -30.21 -41.63 -3.64
C LEU A 1125 -31.57 -42.19 -3.17
N SER A 1126 -32.60 -42.13 -4.01
CA SER A 1126 -33.99 -42.50 -3.70
C SER A 1126 -34.23 -44.01 -3.75
N SER A 1127 -35.29 -44.46 -3.06
CA SER A 1127 -35.74 -45.86 -3.01
C SER A 1127 -36.27 -46.41 -4.34
N GLU A 1128 -36.26 -45.62 -5.43
CA GLU A 1128 -36.77 -46.01 -6.75
C GLU A 1128 -36.01 -47.18 -7.39
N ALA A 1129 -34.85 -47.54 -6.83
CA ALA A 1129 -34.16 -48.81 -7.09
C ALA A 1129 -35.07 -50.05 -6.94
N GLU A 1130 -36.16 -49.98 -6.16
CA GLU A 1130 -37.14 -51.07 -6.03
C GLU A 1130 -37.91 -51.39 -7.33
N ASN A 1131 -37.96 -50.46 -8.31
CA ASN A 1131 -38.77 -50.62 -9.52
C ASN A 1131 -37.96 -50.85 -10.82
N ARG A 1132 -36.72 -51.33 -10.74
CA ARG A 1132 -35.92 -51.70 -11.92
C ARG A 1132 -36.44 -53.00 -12.55
N ALA A 1133 -37.29 -52.84 -13.57
CA ALA A 1133 -37.86 -53.95 -14.33
C ALA A 1133 -37.54 -53.85 -15.82
N ILE A 1134 -37.47 -55.01 -16.48
CA ILE A 1134 -37.14 -55.17 -17.89
C ILE A 1134 -38.33 -55.80 -18.63
N GLY A 1135 -38.57 -55.33 -19.86
CA GLY A 1135 -39.41 -56.02 -20.84
C GLY A 1135 -38.55 -56.76 -21.87
N ILE A 1136 -39.00 -57.93 -22.32
CA ILE A 1136 -38.36 -58.75 -23.35
C ILE A 1136 -39.36 -59.24 -24.38
N ARG A 1137 -38.92 -59.30 -25.64
CA ARG A 1137 -39.63 -59.91 -26.76
C ARG A 1137 -38.67 -60.78 -27.56
N LEU A 1138 -39.08 -62.03 -27.79
CA LEU A 1138 -38.36 -62.99 -28.62
C LEU A 1138 -38.72 -62.71 -30.09
N ASP A 1139 -37.79 -62.13 -30.86
CA ASP A 1139 -38.02 -61.70 -32.23
C ASP A 1139 -38.21 -62.91 -33.17
N GLY A 1140 -39.12 -62.80 -34.14
CA GLY A 1140 -39.50 -63.90 -35.04
C GLY A 1140 -40.13 -65.17 -34.41
N SER A 1141 -40.31 -65.22 -33.09
CA SER A 1141 -40.71 -66.45 -32.37
C SER A 1141 -42.22 -66.80 -32.43
N GLY A 1142 -43.07 -65.78 -32.58
CA GLY A 1142 -44.53 -65.88 -32.44
C GLY A 1142 -45.07 -65.79 -31.01
N PHE A 1143 -44.23 -65.51 -30.01
CA PHE A 1143 -44.65 -65.28 -28.62
C PHE A 1143 -44.86 -63.78 -28.29
N ASP A 1144 -45.79 -63.52 -27.38
CA ASP A 1144 -46.07 -62.22 -26.77
C ASP A 1144 -44.86 -61.70 -25.97
N ALA A 1145 -44.77 -60.37 -25.84
CA ALA A 1145 -43.81 -59.72 -24.96
C ALA A 1145 -44.03 -60.08 -23.48
N ILE A 1146 -42.94 -60.35 -22.75
CA ILE A 1146 -42.95 -60.46 -21.29
C ILE A 1146 -42.51 -59.12 -20.72
N ASN A 1147 -43.41 -58.47 -20.01
CA ASN A 1147 -43.18 -57.19 -19.35
C ASN A 1147 -42.91 -57.40 -17.85
N LYS A 1148 -42.35 -56.38 -17.19
CA LYS A 1148 -42.12 -56.31 -15.73
C LYS A 1148 -41.30 -57.47 -15.14
N ILE A 1149 -40.21 -57.86 -15.78
CA ILE A 1149 -39.24 -58.82 -15.21
C ILE A 1149 -38.38 -58.06 -14.18
N PRO A 1150 -38.48 -58.36 -12.86
CA PRO A 1150 -37.69 -57.67 -11.85
C PRO A 1150 -36.24 -58.15 -11.88
N VAL A 1151 -35.26 -57.24 -11.86
CA VAL A 1151 -33.83 -57.61 -11.88
C VAL A 1151 -33.08 -57.32 -10.57
N ASN A 1152 -33.81 -56.96 -9.52
CA ASN A 1152 -33.26 -56.45 -8.27
C ASN A 1152 -32.56 -57.53 -7.43
N ARG A 1153 -32.93 -58.80 -7.57
CA ARG A 1153 -32.49 -59.88 -6.68
C ARG A 1153 -31.92 -61.06 -7.47
N GLU A 1154 -30.86 -61.64 -6.95
CA GLU A 1154 -30.31 -62.91 -7.44
C GLU A 1154 -31.33 -64.06 -7.33
N GLY A 1155 -31.39 -64.91 -8.35
CA GLY A 1155 -32.27 -66.06 -8.39
C GLY A 1155 -32.67 -66.49 -9.80
N GLU A 1156 -33.47 -67.54 -9.88
CA GLU A 1156 -34.05 -68.07 -11.11
C GLU A 1156 -35.54 -67.73 -11.17
N TYR A 1157 -35.95 -66.95 -12.18
CA TYR A 1157 -37.33 -66.50 -12.38
C TYR A 1157 -37.92 -67.13 -13.65
N LEU A 1158 -39.09 -67.76 -13.52
CA LEU A 1158 -39.60 -68.67 -14.53
C LEU A 1158 -40.93 -68.16 -15.11
N HIS A 1159 -40.89 -67.63 -16.33
CA HIS A 1159 -42.00 -66.95 -16.99
C HIS A 1159 -42.65 -67.87 -18.04
N SER A 1160 -43.99 -67.83 -18.12
CA SER A 1160 -44.75 -68.62 -19.11
C SER A 1160 -44.98 -67.81 -20.38
N LEU A 1161 -44.59 -68.35 -21.53
CA LEU A 1161 -44.79 -67.73 -22.83
C LEU A 1161 -46.25 -67.94 -23.31
N ARG A 1162 -46.76 -66.95 -24.06
CA ARG A 1162 -48.10 -66.94 -24.66
C ARG A 1162 -47.96 -66.49 -26.12
N PRO A 1163 -48.87 -66.89 -27.04
CA PRO A 1163 -49.87 -67.95 -26.90
C PRO A 1163 -49.21 -69.33 -26.71
N ARG A 1164 -49.99 -70.35 -26.33
CA ARG A 1164 -49.50 -71.74 -26.32
C ARG A 1164 -49.32 -72.22 -27.76
N LYS A 1165 -48.08 -72.57 -28.13
CA LYS A 1165 -47.75 -73.17 -29.42
C LYS A 1165 -47.98 -74.68 -29.33
N ASP A 1166 -48.69 -75.27 -30.28
CA ASP A 1166 -48.94 -76.72 -30.36
C ASP A 1166 -49.50 -77.35 -29.06
N GLN A 1167 -50.37 -76.61 -28.36
CA GLN A 1167 -50.92 -76.88 -27.02
C GLN A 1167 -49.90 -76.89 -25.85
N ILE A 1168 -48.61 -76.82 -26.15
CA ILE A 1168 -47.50 -76.79 -25.17
C ILE A 1168 -47.34 -75.38 -24.59
N LEU A 1169 -47.07 -75.33 -23.28
CA LEU A 1169 -46.78 -74.09 -22.56
C LEU A 1169 -45.26 -73.94 -22.41
N HIS A 1170 -44.63 -73.30 -23.39
CA HIS A 1170 -43.21 -72.94 -23.33
C HIS A 1170 -42.95 -71.98 -22.17
N ARG A 1171 -41.73 -72.04 -21.62
CA ARG A 1171 -41.32 -71.21 -20.50
C ARG A 1171 -39.92 -70.64 -20.74
N LEU A 1172 -39.75 -69.37 -20.41
CA LEU A 1172 -38.49 -68.67 -20.39
C LEU A 1172 -37.97 -68.65 -18.95
N LEU A 1173 -36.69 -68.95 -18.75
CA LEU A 1173 -36.00 -68.75 -17.48
C LEU A 1173 -35.14 -67.48 -17.58
N VAL A 1174 -35.25 -66.65 -16.56
CA VAL A 1174 -34.38 -65.50 -16.31
C VAL A 1174 -33.54 -65.84 -15.09
N GLU A 1175 -32.28 -66.17 -15.32
CA GLU A 1175 -31.31 -66.43 -14.26
C GLU A 1175 -30.53 -65.14 -13.97
N ILE A 1176 -30.49 -64.73 -12.71
CA ILE A 1176 -29.78 -63.53 -12.26
C ILE A 1176 -28.71 -63.94 -11.26
N THR A 1177 -27.45 -63.83 -11.68
CA THR A 1177 -26.27 -64.14 -10.87
C THR A 1177 -25.39 -62.90 -10.72
N LEU A 1178 -24.77 -62.72 -9.56
CA LEU A 1178 -23.79 -61.67 -9.31
C LEU A 1178 -22.38 -62.23 -9.51
N GLY A 1179 -21.61 -61.59 -10.37
CA GLY A 1179 -20.21 -61.95 -10.59
C GLY A 1179 -19.30 -61.53 -9.43
N MET A 1180 -18.06 -62.04 -9.46
CA MET A 1180 -17.00 -61.64 -8.52
C MET A 1180 -16.61 -60.17 -8.63
N ASP A 1181 -16.98 -59.53 -9.73
CA ASP A 1181 -16.90 -58.10 -10.07
C ASP A 1181 -18.06 -57.24 -9.51
N ASN A 1182 -19.02 -57.86 -8.80
CA ASN A 1182 -20.29 -57.26 -8.37
C ASN A 1182 -21.20 -56.81 -9.54
N ILE A 1183 -21.02 -57.31 -10.77
CA ILE A 1183 -21.91 -57.06 -11.90
C ILE A 1183 -23.02 -58.11 -11.93
N LYS A 1184 -24.26 -57.70 -12.21
CA LYS A 1184 -25.40 -58.64 -12.35
C LYS A 1184 -25.55 -59.17 -13.77
N TYR A 1185 -25.34 -60.46 -13.94
CA TYR A 1185 -25.57 -61.17 -15.19
C TYR A 1185 -27.03 -61.64 -15.28
N ILE A 1186 -27.79 -61.01 -16.17
CA ILE A 1186 -29.19 -61.35 -16.46
C ILE A 1186 -29.19 -62.28 -17.67
N THR A 1187 -29.33 -63.57 -17.42
CA THR A 1187 -29.23 -64.62 -18.44
C THR A 1187 -30.63 -65.10 -18.83
N PHE A 1188 -31.04 -64.77 -20.05
CA PHE A 1188 -32.28 -65.27 -20.65
C PHE A 1188 -32.02 -66.62 -21.31
N ARG A 1189 -32.55 -67.72 -20.75
CA ARG A 1189 -32.35 -69.08 -21.26
C ARG A 1189 -33.59 -69.96 -21.15
N SER A 1190 -33.55 -71.17 -21.70
CA SER A 1190 -34.56 -72.17 -21.36
C SER A 1190 -34.30 -72.80 -19.98
N PRO A 1191 -35.32 -73.40 -19.35
CA PRO A 1191 -35.15 -74.20 -18.13
C PRO A 1191 -34.33 -75.48 -18.33
N LEU A 1192 -34.10 -75.92 -19.58
CA LEU A 1192 -33.35 -77.14 -19.90
C LEU A 1192 -31.87 -76.80 -20.13
N LEU A 1193 -31.05 -77.01 -19.10
CA LEU A 1193 -29.61 -76.79 -19.12
C LEU A 1193 -28.85 -78.12 -19.24
N ILE A 1194 -27.89 -78.21 -20.16
CA ILE A 1194 -27.02 -79.36 -20.34
C ILE A 1194 -25.61 -78.96 -19.91
N GLU A 1195 -25.07 -79.65 -18.89
CA GLU A 1195 -23.77 -79.38 -18.27
C GLU A 1195 -22.79 -80.50 -18.60
N ASN A 1196 -21.64 -80.18 -19.20
CA ASN A 1196 -20.63 -81.16 -19.59
C ASN A 1196 -19.63 -81.41 -18.45
N LYS A 1197 -19.92 -82.40 -17.60
CA LYS A 1197 -18.99 -82.87 -16.54
C LYS A 1197 -17.92 -83.85 -17.03
N THR A 1198 -17.79 -84.07 -18.34
CA THR A 1198 -16.75 -84.94 -18.89
C THR A 1198 -15.47 -84.15 -19.17
N LEU A 1199 -14.33 -84.85 -19.28
CA LEU A 1199 -13.02 -84.25 -19.59
C LEU A 1199 -12.83 -83.92 -21.09
N ILE A 1200 -13.83 -84.16 -21.93
CA ILE A 1200 -13.79 -83.92 -23.38
C ILE A 1200 -14.94 -83.00 -23.81
N PRO A 1201 -14.80 -82.18 -24.86
CA PRO A 1201 -15.92 -81.41 -25.39
C PRO A 1201 -17.03 -82.32 -25.91
N VAL A 1202 -18.28 -82.02 -25.56
CA VAL A 1202 -19.47 -82.74 -26.03
C VAL A 1202 -20.22 -81.86 -27.03
N GLU A 1203 -20.62 -82.41 -28.17
CA GLU A 1203 -21.42 -81.69 -29.18
C GLU A 1203 -22.90 -82.03 -29.03
N MET A 1204 -23.72 -81.01 -28.79
CA MET A 1204 -25.17 -81.07 -28.61
C MET A 1204 -25.85 -80.60 -29.89
N GLY A 1205 -26.60 -81.48 -30.54
CA GLY A 1205 -27.45 -81.15 -31.68
C GLY A 1205 -28.92 -81.13 -31.30
N VAL A 1206 -29.63 -80.06 -31.60
CA VAL A 1206 -31.10 -79.96 -31.43
C VAL A 1206 -31.77 -80.39 -32.73
N PHE A 1207 -32.46 -81.52 -32.72
CA PHE A 1207 -33.10 -82.10 -33.91
C PHE A 1207 -34.61 -81.80 -33.94
N ASP A 1208 -35.09 -81.24 -35.05
CA ASP A 1208 -36.51 -81.04 -35.31
C ASP A 1208 -37.09 -82.26 -36.05
N GLU A 1209 -37.97 -83.01 -35.37
CA GLU A 1209 -38.61 -84.20 -35.92
C GLU A 1209 -39.59 -83.88 -37.06
N GLN A 1210 -40.24 -82.71 -37.05
CA GLN A 1210 -41.22 -82.31 -38.05
C GLN A 1210 -40.56 -81.92 -39.37
N ASN A 1211 -39.46 -81.15 -39.31
CA ASN A 1211 -38.73 -80.70 -40.49
C ASN A 1211 -37.52 -81.59 -40.87
N ARG A 1212 -37.19 -82.60 -40.06
CA ARG A 1212 -36.03 -83.50 -40.22
C ARG A 1212 -34.69 -82.77 -40.39
N HIS A 1213 -34.49 -81.68 -39.66
CA HIS A 1213 -33.28 -80.86 -39.72
C HIS A 1213 -32.68 -80.61 -38.34
N LEU A 1214 -31.38 -80.37 -38.27
CA LEU A 1214 -30.69 -79.94 -37.06
C LEU A 1214 -30.81 -78.42 -36.94
N LEU A 1215 -31.53 -77.94 -35.94
CA LEU A 1215 -31.78 -76.51 -35.69
C LEU A 1215 -30.51 -75.77 -35.25
N LYS A 1216 -29.72 -76.41 -34.38
CA LYS A 1216 -28.45 -75.86 -33.85
C LYS A 1216 -27.53 -77.00 -33.44
N ILE A 1217 -26.23 -76.83 -33.67
CA ILE A 1217 -25.17 -77.66 -33.09
C ILE A 1217 -24.32 -76.75 -32.19
N GLU A 1218 -24.21 -77.07 -30.92
CA GLU A 1218 -23.34 -76.38 -29.97
C GLU A 1218 -22.30 -77.33 -29.40
N LYS A 1219 -21.07 -76.84 -29.27
CA LYS A 1219 -19.99 -77.56 -28.61
C LYS A 1219 -19.89 -77.06 -27.17
N ILE A 1220 -20.00 -77.97 -26.21
CA ILE A 1220 -19.94 -77.70 -24.77
C ILE A 1220 -18.56 -78.16 -24.27
N PRO A 1221 -17.63 -77.26 -23.93
CA PRO A 1221 -16.34 -77.59 -23.31
C PRO A 1221 -16.48 -78.32 -21.96
N PRO A 1222 -15.44 -79.03 -21.50
CA PRO A 1222 -15.37 -79.58 -20.14
C PRO A 1222 -15.64 -78.50 -19.07
N GLY A 1223 -16.61 -78.76 -18.19
CA GLY A 1223 -17.00 -77.86 -17.10
C GLY A 1223 -17.93 -76.70 -17.52
N GLU A 1224 -18.25 -76.54 -18.80
CA GLU A 1224 -19.26 -75.58 -19.26
C GLU A 1224 -20.68 -76.17 -19.31
N SER A 1225 -21.67 -75.29 -19.37
CA SER A 1225 -23.06 -75.64 -19.63
C SER A 1225 -23.64 -74.80 -20.77
N ARG A 1226 -24.60 -75.38 -21.51
CA ARG A 1226 -25.38 -74.69 -22.54
C ARG A 1226 -26.86 -75.05 -22.42
N PRO A 1227 -27.78 -74.08 -22.55
CA PRO A 1227 -29.21 -74.35 -22.52
C PRO A 1227 -29.73 -74.75 -23.91
N ALA A 1228 -30.80 -75.55 -23.95
CA ALA A 1228 -31.52 -75.78 -25.19
C ALA A 1228 -32.28 -74.50 -25.64
N PRO A 1229 -32.55 -74.30 -26.94
CA PRO A 1229 -33.45 -73.26 -27.43
C PRO A 1229 -34.83 -73.34 -26.75
N VAL A 1230 -35.42 -72.19 -26.38
CA VAL A 1230 -36.70 -72.12 -25.64
C VAL A 1230 -37.86 -72.75 -26.43
N GLY A 1231 -37.80 -72.72 -27.75
CA GLY A 1231 -38.76 -73.39 -28.63
C GLY A 1231 -38.65 -74.92 -28.64
N ALA A 1232 -37.49 -75.50 -28.30
CA ALA A 1232 -37.21 -76.94 -28.32
C ALA A 1232 -37.05 -77.56 -26.91
N ALA A 1233 -37.09 -76.76 -25.85
CA ALA A 1233 -36.93 -77.24 -24.47
C ALA A 1233 -38.14 -78.02 -23.91
N PHE A 1234 -39.27 -77.98 -24.61
CA PHE A 1234 -40.55 -78.60 -24.20
C PHE A 1234 -41.29 -79.30 -25.36
N SER A 1235 -40.65 -79.41 -26.54
CA SER A 1235 -41.20 -80.00 -27.77
C SER A 1235 -41.17 -81.52 -27.73
#